data_AF-A0A423UQF3-F1
#
_entry.id   AF-A0A423UQF3-F1
#
_cell.length_a   1.000
_cell.length_b   1.000
_cell.length_c   1.000
_cell.angle_alpha   90.00
_cell.angle_beta   90.00
_cell.angle_gamma   90.00
#
_symmetry.space_group_name_H-M   'P 1'
#
loop_
_entity.id
_entity.type
_entity.pdbx_description
1 polymer ?
#
loop_
_entity_poly.entity_id
_entity_poly.type
_entity_poly.pdbx_seq_one_letter_code
_entity_poly.pdbx_strand_id
1 'polypeptide(L)'
;MELLVHGVGGATPQEMLGDPRTVRVTGDTTAAVYRRSEDADGEKHPERYRDEPVAEAYCWSGLTSGNGSRALWLLLLPFMVVNLAHWMRPAATGRTRSVRLYGVLVRLVALSLTVLLTAAACEVALDLLAWQCAGADACAERRSWLGFLSERQGGWWSQPGRRLALAALVPTALVGLLWYLSNRTWSAYESQRPLDGEDFDEDDPFGAAAAHGPDAPGPDADGSPRKAVPVRPALGRPGFWYGRRLVARLRAAHTAAGFLTVAAAVAGAAARHDRGAEGPVPRFIGAAVEGGIVLCALVVVWVVCRRGRSERTRDTRLDGALISCLPGSALALLGLAVLYASWSRPSWQSSGTLPGEATFRFLALGQGILVIALAVVARGLYRRTPEPRTVLYGLGGPAVAMLACALGGVMTGGVAQRVADWLDGPGTPGMGRSSDIAGPPVLLSWQASVIPVLLLLLLVPVLVLVVRTARTARRLGPVIEAEYAPEPPDEGRTRRIARIRATAALTDSAPWILGVVSTATLLLGAGAIAGSWYSDQVPGRAADGSGPLLESFADAAQSTGSWLIGFGFILFVAGGRRAYKDASARRTIGILWDVGTFWPRAAHPFAPPCYAERAVPDLASRMSAWTSTTPRGRLVISGHSQGSVLAASAVWQLPDATRPRVALLTYGSPLERLYGRWFPAYFGSEPLLGLHRSVHCWRNLWRATDPIGGPVRIGADPDPGVDRGPLKDPLAYGRTTKLPLPEPILGHSDYQADPAFADARADLLEELGPRVPRQAEARTQKGTSGRSSG
;
A
#
# COMPACT_ATOMS: atom_id res chain seq x y z
N MET A 1 -21.37 -18.29 17.97
CA MET A 1 -21.50 -17.42 16.79
C MET A 1 -20.41 -17.76 15.80
N GLU A 2 -20.69 -17.68 14.50
CA GLU A 2 -19.67 -17.74 13.45
C GLU A 2 -19.66 -16.43 12.66
N LEU A 3 -18.49 -15.83 12.47
CA LEU A 3 -18.31 -14.60 11.72
C LEU A 3 -17.47 -14.87 10.46
N LEU A 4 -18.11 -14.76 9.30
CA LEU A 4 -17.52 -14.96 7.98
C LEU A 4 -16.94 -13.63 7.47
N VAL A 5 -15.69 -13.68 7.00
CA VAL A 5 -14.98 -12.53 6.43
C VAL A 5 -14.43 -12.90 5.05
N HIS A 6 -14.97 -12.29 4.02
CA HIS A 6 -14.60 -12.58 2.63
C HIS A 6 -13.25 -11.97 2.22
N GLY A 7 -12.66 -12.51 1.15
CA GLY A 7 -11.47 -11.97 0.48
C GLY A 7 -11.76 -10.86 -0.53
N VAL A 8 -10.75 -10.51 -1.34
CA VAL A 8 -10.90 -9.49 -2.40
C VAL A 8 -11.84 -10.00 -3.49
N GLY A 9 -12.80 -9.19 -3.92
CA GLY A 9 -13.65 -9.55 -5.06
C GLY A 9 -15.11 -9.10 -4.99
N GLY A 10 -15.54 -8.53 -3.86
CA GLY A 10 -16.88 -7.99 -3.73
C GLY A 10 -17.95 -9.02 -3.40
N ALA A 11 -17.61 -10.05 -2.61
CA ALA A 11 -18.57 -11.06 -2.19
C ALA A 11 -19.79 -10.41 -1.54
N THR A 12 -20.96 -10.90 -1.90
CA THR A 12 -22.24 -10.43 -1.38
C THR A 12 -22.57 -11.16 -0.07
N PRO A 13 -23.37 -10.56 0.83
CA PRO A 13 -23.81 -11.27 2.03
C PRO A 13 -24.58 -12.56 1.66
N GLN A 14 -25.28 -12.59 0.53
CA GLN A 14 -25.99 -13.76 0.03
C GLN A 14 -25.04 -14.91 -0.31
N GLU A 15 -23.96 -14.62 -1.03
CA GLU A 15 -22.94 -15.63 -1.36
C GLU A 15 -22.23 -16.14 -0.10
N MET A 16 -21.94 -15.26 0.86
CA MET A 16 -21.26 -15.65 2.10
C MET A 16 -22.14 -16.52 3.00
N LEU A 17 -23.43 -16.20 3.11
CA LEU A 17 -24.37 -16.90 3.98
C LEU A 17 -25.10 -18.05 3.28
N GLY A 18 -24.96 -18.18 1.96
CA GLY A 18 -25.69 -19.18 1.18
C GLY A 18 -27.21 -18.96 1.12
N ASP A 19 -27.70 -17.74 1.43
CA ASP A 19 -29.13 -17.42 1.48
C ASP A 19 -29.40 -16.10 0.73
N PRO A 20 -30.34 -16.05 -0.24
CA PRO A 20 -30.73 -14.80 -0.90
C PRO A 20 -31.37 -13.76 0.03
N ARG A 21 -31.94 -14.19 1.16
CA ARG A 21 -32.66 -13.35 2.13
C ARG A 21 -31.74 -13.02 3.30
N THR A 22 -31.10 -11.85 3.20
CA THR A 22 -30.20 -11.35 4.25
C THR A 22 -30.69 -10.04 4.82
N VAL A 23 -30.53 -9.85 6.12
CA VAL A 23 -30.82 -8.61 6.84
C VAL A 23 -29.54 -7.98 7.37
N ARG A 24 -29.46 -6.65 7.33
CA ARG A 24 -28.35 -5.91 7.94
C ARG A 24 -28.57 -5.82 9.45
N VAL A 25 -27.62 -6.33 10.23
CA VAL A 25 -27.64 -6.29 11.70
C VAL A 25 -27.08 -4.97 12.21
N THR A 26 -25.91 -4.56 11.69
CA THR A 26 -25.22 -3.31 12.08
C THR A 26 -24.31 -2.82 10.97
N GLY A 27 -23.87 -1.56 11.05
CA GLY A 27 -23.05 -0.89 10.04
C GLY A 27 -23.86 -0.03 9.08
N ASP A 28 -23.24 0.37 7.97
CA ASP A 28 -23.82 1.31 7.00
C ASP A 28 -23.94 0.69 5.59
N THR A 29 -24.00 1.50 4.55
CA THR A 29 -24.08 1.05 3.15
C THR A 29 -22.72 0.66 2.56
N THR A 30 -21.63 0.97 3.25
CA THR A 30 -20.24 0.77 2.79
C THR A 30 -19.61 -0.47 3.43
N ALA A 31 -19.81 -0.66 4.74
CA ALA A 31 -19.43 -1.88 5.44
C ALA A 31 -20.43 -2.21 6.55
N ALA A 32 -20.84 -3.47 6.62
CA ALA A 32 -21.89 -3.91 7.54
C ALA A 32 -21.81 -5.42 7.84
N VAL A 33 -22.45 -5.79 8.95
CA VAL A 33 -22.68 -7.18 9.35
C VAL A 33 -24.08 -7.59 8.93
N TYR A 34 -24.18 -8.75 8.29
CA TYR A 34 -25.42 -9.34 7.81
C TYR A 34 -25.68 -10.70 8.44
N ARG A 35 -26.95 -11.07 8.53
CA ARG A 35 -27.43 -12.41 8.90
C ARG A 35 -28.45 -12.89 7.87
N ARG A 36 -28.74 -14.19 7.88
CA ARG A 36 -29.92 -14.74 7.21
C ARG A 36 -31.17 -14.16 7.85
N SER A 37 -32.23 -13.93 7.08
CA SER A 37 -33.48 -13.38 7.61
C SER A 37 -34.12 -14.28 8.68
N GLU A 38 -33.94 -15.59 8.60
CA GLU A 38 -34.38 -16.56 9.61
C GLU A 38 -33.64 -16.42 10.95
N ASP A 39 -32.40 -15.91 10.91
CA ASP A 39 -31.53 -15.73 12.07
C ASP A 39 -31.56 -14.30 12.65
N ALA A 40 -32.47 -13.46 12.16
CA ALA A 40 -32.54 -12.04 12.52
C ALA A 40 -32.63 -11.84 14.05
N ASP A 41 -33.47 -12.63 14.72
CA ASP A 41 -33.67 -12.58 16.17
C ASP A 41 -32.80 -13.60 16.95
N GLY A 42 -31.73 -14.13 16.35
CA GLY A 42 -30.91 -15.18 16.96
C GLY A 42 -30.28 -14.82 18.31
N GLU A 43 -30.05 -13.53 18.58
CA GLU A 43 -29.59 -13.04 19.89
C GLU A 43 -30.72 -12.95 20.93
N LYS A 44 -31.98 -12.77 20.50
CA LYS A 44 -33.15 -12.74 21.39
C LYS A 44 -33.65 -14.15 21.72
N HIS A 45 -33.33 -15.13 20.87
CA HIS A 45 -33.76 -16.53 20.98
C HIS A 45 -32.56 -17.51 21.01
N PRO A 46 -31.63 -17.38 21.97
CA PRO A 46 -30.44 -18.23 22.04
C PRO A 46 -30.78 -19.72 22.19
N GLU A 47 -31.95 -20.06 22.71
CA GLU A 47 -32.46 -21.43 22.83
C GLU A 47 -32.59 -22.17 21.49
N ARG A 48 -32.78 -21.44 20.38
CA ARG A 48 -32.90 -22.02 19.03
C ARG A 48 -31.55 -22.44 18.43
N TYR A 49 -30.44 -21.99 19.03
CA TYR A 49 -29.08 -22.14 18.51
C TYR A 49 -28.16 -22.88 19.48
N ARG A 50 -28.70 -23.87 20.21
CA ARG A 50 -27.92 -24.68 21.15
C ARG A 50 -26.86 -25.55 20.46
N ASP A 51 -27.21 -26.10 19.30
CA ASP A 51 -26.40 -27.10 18.61
C ASP A 51 -25.68 -26.53 17.37
N GLU A 52 -26.03 -25.31 16.94
CA GLU A 52 -25.45 -24.66 15.76
C GLU A 52 -25.11 -23.18 15.99
N PRO A 53 -23.99 -22.68 15.46
CA PRO A 53 -23.64 -21.27 15.57
C PRO A 53 -24.53 -20.40 14.65
N VAL A 54 -24.99 -19.26 15.17
CA VAL A 54 -25.54 -18.18 14.33
C VAL A 54 -24.44 -17.65 13.42
N ALA A 55 -24.65 -17.76 12.10
CA ALA A 55 -23.71 -17.30 11.08
C ALA A 55 -23.94 -15.82 10.72
N GLU A 56 -22.86 -15.05 10.71
CA GLU A 56 -22.84 -13.65 10.32
C GLU A 56 -21.83 -13.42 9.20
N ALA A 57 -22.16 -12.54 8.25
CA ALA A 57 -21.25 -12.12 7.21
C ALA A 57 -20.85 -10.66 7.42
N TYR A 58 -19.55 -10.41 7.58
CA TYR A 58 -19.01 -9.05 7.51
C TYR A 58 -18.65 -8.69 6.06
N CYS A 59 -19.46 -7.83 5.45
CA CYS A 59 -19.25 -7.38 4.08
C CYS A 59 -18.54 -6.02 4.10
N TRP A 60 -17.32 -5.99 3.57
CA TRP A 60 -16.46 -4.80 3.54
C TRP A 60 -16.12 -4.35 2.11
N SER A 61 -16.70 -5.01 1.12
CA SER A 61 -16.48 -4.74 -0.31
C SER A 61 -16.64 -3.27 -0.66
N GLY A 62 -17.64 -2.58 -0.10
CA GLY A 62 -17.87 -1.15 -0.34
C GLY A 62 -16.69 -0.25 0.05
N LEU A 63 -15.82 -0.67 0.98
CA LEU A 63 -14.63 0.09 1.39
C LEU A 63 -13.53 0.11 0.33
N THR A 64 -13.47 -0.91 -0.52
CA THR A 64 -12.52 -0.98 -1.62
C THR A 64 -13.18 -0.75 -2.96
N SER A 65 -14.47 -1.08 -3.13
CA SER A 65 -15.20 -1.07 -4.40
C SER A 65 -16.10 0.13 -4.69
N GLY A 66 -16.08 1.20 -3.88
CA GLY A 66 -16.90 2.40 -4.09
C GLY A 66 -16.17 3.58 -4.77
N ASN A 67 -16.72 4.04 -5.92
CA ASN A 67 -16.53 5.33 -6.60
C ASN A 67 -15.59 5.44 -7.81
N GLY A 68 -16.08 6.15 -8.84
CA GLY A 68 -15.41 6.49 -10.10
C GLY A 68 -14.16 7.37 -9.97
N SER A 69 -13.74 7.70 -8.75
CA SER A 69 -12.47 8.39 -8.48
C SER A 69 -11.25 7.50 -8.67
N ARG A 70 -11.40 6.17 -8.90
CA ARG A 70 -10.32 5.17 -9.15
C ARG A 70 -9.24 5.61 -10.15
N ALA A 71 -9.59 6.36 -11.19
CA ALA A 71 -8.60 6.94 -12.11
C ALA A 71 -7.66 7.95 -11.44
N LEU A 72 -8.13 8.68 -10.44
CA LEU A 72 -7.32 9.63 -9.66
C LEU A 72 -6.37 8.93 -8.70
N TRP A 73 -6.69 7.72 -8.25
CA TRP A 73 -5.84 6.94 -7.35
C TRP A 73 -4.57 6.42 -8.03
N LEU A 74 -4.60 6.30 -9.36
CA LEU A 74 -3.44 5.96 -10.16
C LEU A 74 -2.32 7.01 -10.04
N LEU A 75 -2.65 8.30 -9.95
CA LEU A 75 -1.71 9.38 -9.62
C LEU A 75 -1.11 9.23 -8.21
N LEU A 76 -1.81 8.54 -7.31
CA LEU A 76 -1.41 8.33 -5.92
C LEU A 76 -0.62 7.01 -5.74
N LEU A 77 -0.35 6.26 -6.81
CA LEU A 77 0.36 4.99 -6.74
C LEU A 77 1.75 5.12 -6.10
N PRO A 78 2.63 6.09 -6.48
CA PRO A 78 3.92 6.26 -5.81
C PRO A 78 3.76 6.52 -4.30
N PHE A 79 2.71 7.25 -3.90
CA PHE A 79 2.42 7.55 -2.49
C PHE A 79 1.94 6.32 -1.71
N MET A 80 1.15 5.46 -2.33
CA MET A 80 0.77 4.16 -1.77
C MET A 80 2.01 3.27 -1.56
N VAL A 81 2.85 3.16 -2.58
CA VAL A 81 4.04 2.29 -2.58
C VAL A 81 5.06 2.74 -1.52
N VAL A 82 5.35 4.05 -1.39
CA VAL A 82 6.23 4.54 -0.32
C VAL A 82 5.61 4.38 1.08
N ASN A 83 4.29 4.49 1.20
CA ASN A 83 3.62 4.21 2.47
C ASN A 83 3.74 2.74 2.85
N LEU A 84 3.64 1.83 1.88
CA LEU A 84 3.86 0.39 2.08
C LEU A 84 5.28 0.09 2.56
N ALA A 85 6.29 0.75 1.99
CA ALA A 85 7.69 0.60 2.38
C ALA A 85 7.93 0.88 3.88
N HIS A 86 7.12 1.75 4.51
CA HIS A 86 7.19 2.00 5.95
C HIS A 86 6.92 0.75 6.78
N TRP A 87 5.93 -0.04 6.35
CA TRP A 87 5.46 -1.24 7.04
C TRP A 87 6.33 -2.47 6.74
N MET A 88 7.14 -2.42 5.69
CA MET A 88 8.02 -3.52 5.28
C MET A 88 9.35 -3.58 6.06
N ARG A 89 9.38 -2.96 7.25
CA ARG A 89 10.55 -2.95 8.11
C ARG A 89 10.84 -4.37 8.65
N PRO A 90 12.11 -4.77 8.78
CA PRO A 90 12.47 -6.01 9.46
C PRO A 90 11.99 -6.02 10.92
N ALA A 91 11.78 -7.23 11.46
CA ALA A 91 11.55 -7.43 12.88
C ALA A 91 12.73 -6.87 13.70
N ALA A 92 12.43 -6.33 14.88
CA ALA A 92 13.43 -5.69 15.73
C ALA A 92 13.07 -5.80 17.21
N THR A 93 13.99 -6.33 18.02
CA THR A 93 13.91 -6.39 19.48
C THR A 93 14.81 -5.31 20.09
N GLY A 94 14.30 -4.50 21.02
CA GLY A 94 15.09 -3.51 21.79
C GLY A 94 15.74 -2.35 21.02
N ARG A 95 15.44 -2.13 19.73
CA ARG A 95 16.10 -1.11 18.87
C ARG A 95 15.22 0.06 18.46
N THR A 96 14.70 0.78 19.45
CA THR A 96 13.82 1.94 19.24
C THR A 96 14.42 3.01 18.33
N ARG A 97 15.72 3.31 18.45
CA ARG A 97 16.41 4.33 17.63
C ARG A 97 16.48 3.96 16.15
N SER A 98 16.89 2.73 15.82
CA SER A 98 16.99 2.27 14.42
C SER A 98 15.62 2.14 13.76
N VAL A 99 14.60 1.68 14.49
CA VAL A 99 13.22 1.65 14.01
C VAL A 99 12.70 3.07 13.73
N ARG A 100 13.00 4.02 14.62
CA ARG A 100 12.65 5.43 14.40
C ARG A 100 13.37 6.00 13.19
N LEU A 101 14.66 5.74 13.04
CA LEU A 101 15.45 6.19 11.89
C LEU A 101 14.90 5.63 10.57
N TYR A 102 14.58 4.34 10.52
CA TYR A 102 13.91 3.72 9.36
C TYR A 102 12.62 4.49 9.00
N GLY A 103 11.77 4.74 10.00
CA GLY A 103 10.52 5.50 9.79
C GLY A 103 10.74 6.94 9.31
N VAL A 104 11.78 7.62 9.80
CA VAL A 104 12.15 8.98 9.35
C VAL A 104 12.65 8.96 7.90
N LEU A 105 13.52 8.02 7.54
CA LEU A 105 14.05 7.91 6.18
C LEU A 105 12.92 7.68 5.16
N VAL A 106 11.97 6.77 5.44
CA VAL A 106 10.82 6.54 4.57
C VAL A 106 9.93 7.79 4.45
N ARG A 107 9.74 8.55 5.54
CA ARG A 107 9.00 9.82 5.51
C ARG A 107 9.70 10.90 4.70
N LEU A 108 11.03 10.95 4.71
CA LEU A 108 11.79 11.88 3.87
C LEU A 108 11.68 11.50 2.39
N VAL A 109 11.70 10.21 2.05
CA VAL A 109 11.40 9.73 0.69
C VAL A 109 9.96 10.09 0.30
N ALA A 110 9.00 9.94 1.20
CA ALA A 110 7.62 10.33 0.96
C ALA A 110 7.47 11.85 0.73
N LEU A 111 8.17 12.67 1.52
CA LEU A 111 8.20 14.13 1.34
C LEU A 111 8.81 14.49 -0.02
N SER A 112 9.91 13.85 -0.41
CA SER A 112 10.56 14.10 -1.69
C SER A 112 9.68 13.74 -2.89
N LEU A 113 8.82 12.71 -2.77
CA LEU A 113 7.81 12.38 -3.79
C LEU A 113 6.71 13.45 -3.91
N THR A 114 6.32 14.11 -2.81
CA THR A 114 5.42 15.27 -2.88
C THR A 114 6.08 16.43 -3.61
N VAL A 115 7.32 16.74 -3.25
CA VAL A 115 8.10 17.78 -3.93
C VAL A 115 8.30 17.45 -5.41
N LEU A 116 8.59 16.19 -5.76
CA LEU A 116 8.74 15.73 -7.14
C LEU A 116 7.48 15.98 -7.97
N LEU A 117 6.31 15.58 -7.44
CA LEU A 117 5.04 15.80 -8.11
C LEU A 117 4.75 17.28 -8.33
N THR A 118 4.93 18.11 -7.29
CA THR A 118 4.68 19.56 -7.40
C THR A 118 5.70 20.25 -8.29
N ALA A 119 6.98 19.87 -8.23
CA ALA A 119 8.04 20.39 -9.09
C ALA A 119 7.76 20.04 -10.55
N ALA A 120 7.25 18.85 -10.85
CA ALA A 120 6.86 18.48 -12.21
C ALA A 120 5.62 19.23 -12.72
N ALA A 121 4.66 19.53 -11.85
CA ALA A 121 3.56 20.41 -12.20
C ALA A 121 4.03 21.85 -12.44
N CYS A 122 5.03 22.32 -11.69
CA CYS A 122 5.71 23.59 -11.93
C CYS A 122 6.48 23.57 -13.26
N GLU A 123 7.21 22.50 -13.55
CA GLU A 123 7.92 22.32 -14.82
C GLU A 123 6.98 22.48 -16.02
N VAL A 124 5.83 21.78 -15.99
CA VAL A 124 4.83 21.87 -17.05
C VAL A 124 4.19 23.26 -17.15
N ALA A 125 3.71 23.81 -16.04
CA ALA A 125 2.92 25.03 -16.05
C ALA A 125 3.78 26.31 -16.12
N LEU A 126 4.80 26.39 -15.26
CA LEU A 126 5.67 27.57 -15.12
C LEU A 126 6.77 27.59 -16.18
N ASP A 127 7.48 26.47 -16.40
CA ASP A 127 8.61 26.47 -17.33
C ASP A 127 8.16 26.27 -18.78
N LEU A 128 7.62 25.11 -19.12
CA LEU A 128 7.27 24.79 -20.52
C LEU A 128 6.22 25.72 -21.12
N LEU A 129 5.12 25.99 -20.40
CA LEU A 129 4.02 26.80 -20.91
C LEU A 129 4.26 28.31 -20.74
N ALA A 130 4.52 28.77 -19.50
CA ALA A 130 4.55 30.19 -19.19
C ALA A 130 5.90 30.89 -19.43
N TRP A 131 7.02 30.16 -19.31
CA TRP A 131 8.36 30.71 -19.52
C TRP A 131 8.85 30.50 -20.96
N GLN A 132 8.81 29.26 -21.45
CA GLN A 132 9.33 28.90 -22.76
C GLN A 132 8.33 29.20 -23.89
N CYS A 133 7.18 28.51 -23.95
CA CYS A 133 6.28 28.64 -25.10
C CYS A 133 5.64 30.03 -25.21
N ALA A 134 5.19 30.63 -24.10
CA ALA A 134 4.66 32.00 -24.11
C ALA A 134 5.74 33.08 -24.36
N GLY A 135 7.01 32.75 -24.12
CA GLY A 135 8.17 33.60 -24.42
C GLY A 135 8.71 33.43 -25.85
N ALA A 136 8.31 32.38 -26.56
CA ALA A 136 8.74 32.09 -27.92
C ALA A 136 7.60 32.38 -28.93
N ASP A 137 7.80 33.35 -29.81
CA ASP A 137 6.78 33.81 -30.76
C ASP A 137 6.23 32.67 -31.63
N ALA A 138 7.12 31.83 -32.17
CA ALA A 138 6.72 30.68 -33.00
C ALA A 138 5.83 29.68 -32.25
N CYS A 139 6.11 29.41 -30.96
CA CYS A 139 5.30 28.50 -30.16
C CYS A 139 3.94 29.12 -29.81
N ALA A 140 3.93 30.39 -29.37
CA ALA A 140 2.72 31.11 -28.99
C ALA A 140 1.77 31.31 -30.17
N GLU A 141 2.28 31.55 -31.39
CA GLU A 141 1.47 31.67 -32.60
C GLU A 141 0.79 30.35 -32.99
N ARG A 142 1.51 29.23 -32.90
CA ARG A 142 0.95 27.88 -33.11
C ARG A 142 -0.08 27.50 -32.03
N ARG A 143 -0.04 28.17 -30.88
CA ARG A 143 -0.92 27.94 -29.71
C ARG A 143 -1.68 29.22 -29.36
N SER A 144 -2.58 29.65 -30.27
CA SER A 144 -3.31 30.93 -30.17
C SER A 144 -4.01 31.22 -28.82
N TRP A 145 -4.40 30.19 -28.06
CA TRP A 145 -4.97 30.33 -26.70
C TRP A 145 -3.96 30.87 -25.66
N LEU A 146 -2.65 30.78 -25.92
CA LEU A 146 -1.57 31.43 -25.15
C LEU A 146 -1.28 32.86 -25.63
N GLY A 147 -1.95 33.35 -26.67
CA GLY A 147 -1.64 34.64 -27.29
C GLY A 147 -1.68 35.82 -26.32
N PHE A 148 -2.60 35.84 -25.35
CA PHE A 148 -2.68 36.90 -24.33
C PHE A 148 -1.47 36.93 -23.37
N LEU A 149 -0.71 35.83 -23.29
CA LEU A 149 0.54 35.71 -22.54
C LEU A 149 1.75 36.01 -23.43
N SER A 150 1.63 35.98 -24.76
CA SER A 150 2.73 36.15 -25.71
C SER A 150 3.51 37.45 -25.47
N GLU A 151 4.84 37.38 -25.64
CA GLU A 151 5.71 38.56 -25.57
C GLU A 151 5.32 39.61 -26.62
N ARG A 152 5.03 39.14 -27.83
CA ARG A 152 4.64 39.96 -28.99
C ARG A 152 3.43 40.86 -28.75
N GLN A 153 2.46 40.43 -27.92
CA GLN A 153 1.27 41.25 -27.66
C GLN A 153 1.56 42.46 -26.76
N GLY A 154 2.65 42.46 -26.00
CA GLY A 154 3.03 43.59 -25.13
C GLY A 154 1.99 43.95 -24.04
N GLY A 155 1.02 43.07 -23.78
CA GLY A 155 -0.08 43.32 -22.85
C GLY A 155 0.30 43.15 -21.36
N TRP A 156 -0.64 43.39 -20.45
CA TRP A 156 -0.38 43.27 -19.00
C TRP A 156 0.21 41.91 -18.60
N TRP A 157 -0.26 40.84 -19.23
CA TRP A 157 0.13 39.46 -18.95
C TRP A 157 1.38 38.99 -19.71
N SER A 158 1.98 39.83 -20.56
CA SER A 158 3.19 39.47 -21.32
C SER A 158 4.47 39.50 -20.48
N GLN A 159 4.47 40.13 -19.30
CA GLN A 159 5.68 40.16 -18.47
C GLN A 159 5.94 38.80 -17.81
N PRO A 160 7.18 38.26 -17.84
CA PRO A 160 7.49 36.92 -17.35
C PRO A 160 6.97 36.64 -15.93
N GLY A 161 7.18 37.59 -15.00
CA GLY A 161 6.72 37.44 -13.62
C GLY A 161 5.20 37.28 -13.45
N ARG A 162 4.41 37.95 -14.30
CA ARG A 162 2.94 37.85 -14.29
C ARG A 162 2.44 36.57 -14.97
N ARG A 163 3.14 36.09 -16.00
CA ARG A 163 2.88 34.77 -16.59
C ARG A 163 3.07 33.67 -15.55
N LEU A 164 4.19 33.72 -14.81
CA LEU A 164 4.49 32.77 -13.74
C LEU A 164 3.45 32.83 -12.62
N ALA A 165 3.02 34.03 -12.22
CA ALA A 165 1.96 34.21 -11.24
C ALA A 165 0.64 33.53 -11.65
N LEU A 166 0.22 33.70 -12.90
CA LEU A 166 -0.99 33.05 -13.42
C LEU A 166 -0.82 31.53 -13.51
N ALA A 167 0.30 31.07 -14.06
CA ALA A 167 0.57 29.65 -14.23
C ALA A 167 0.74 28.90 -12.90
N ALA A 168 1.16 29.58 -11.82
CA ALA A 168 1.24 29.02 -10.47
C ALA A 168 -0.11 28.51 -9.93
N LEU A 169 -1.24 28.97 -10.48
CA LEU A 169 -2.57 28.48 -10.10
C LEU A 169 -2.72 26.98 -10.33
N VAL A 170 -2.12 26.42 -11.39
CA VAL A 170 -2.22 25.00 -11.74
C VAL A 170 -1.58 24.09 -10.68
N PRO A 171 -0.27 24.21 -10.36
CA PRO A 171 0.34 23.39 -9.31
C PRO A 171 -0.24 23.69 -7.91
N THR A 172 -0.69 24.93 -7.65
CA THR A 172 -1.37 25.28 -6.39
C THR A 172 -2.71 24.56 -6.25
N ALA A 173 -3.51 24.53 -7.31
CA ALA A 173 -4.79 23.81 -7.34
C ALA A 173 -4.58 22.30 -7.19
N LEU A 174 -3.53 21.73 -7.79
CA LEU A 174 -3.14 20.33 -7.59
C LEU A 174 -2.87 20.02 -6.10
N VAL A 175 -2.05 20.84 -5.43
CA VAL A 175 -1.76 20.67 -4.00
C VAL A 175 -3.02 20.83 -3.14
N GLY A 176 -3.87 21.82 -3.48
CA GLY A 176 -5.17 22.02 -2.82
C GLY A 176 -6.12 20.83 -2.99
N LEU A 177 -6.16 20.23 -4.18
CA LEU A 177 -6.95 19.03 -4.46
C LEU A 177 -6.45 17.83 -3.65
N LEU A 178 -5.13 17.60 -3.56
CA LEU A 178 -4.54 16.54 -2.74
C LEU A 178 -4.88 16.71 -1.25
N TRP A 179 -4.79 17.94 -0.74
CA TRP A 179 -5.21 18.28 0.61
C TRP A 179 -6.69 17.97 0.85
N TYR A 180 -7.57 18.43 -0.05
CA TYR A 180 -9.02 18.22 0.04
C TYR A 180 -9.37 16.72 0.06
N LEU A 181 -8.81 15.94 -0.87
CA LEU A 181 -9.08 14.50 -0.97
C LEU A 181 -8.56 13.73 0.25
N SER A 182 -7.38 14.09 0.76
CA SER A 182 -6.84 13.48 1.98
C SER A 182 -7.71 13.78 3.20
N ASN A 183 -8.22 15.01 3.32
CA ASN A 183 -9.13 15.39 4.42
C ASN A 183 -10.48 14.66 4.32
N ARG A 184 -11.06 14.58 3.12
CA ARG A 184 -12.35 13.90 2.87
C ARG A 184 -12.25 12.40 3.15
N THR A 185 -11.20 11.74 2.66
CA THR A 185 -11.01 10.29 2.83
C THR A 185 -10.69 9.93 4.28
N TRP A 186 -9.91 10.76 4.97
CA TRP A 186 -9.66 10.59 6.40
C TRP A 186 -10.96 10.63 7.22
N SER A 187 -11.86 11.59 6.93
CA SER A 187 -13.14 11.68 7.63
C SER A 187 -14.02 10.45 7.43
N ALA A 188 -14.05 9.86 6.23
CA ALA A 188 -14.96 8.75 5.91
C ALA A 188 -14.46 7.37 6.37
N TYR A 189 -13.14 7.15 6.37
CA TYR A 189 -12.55 5.82 6.60
C TYR A 189 -11.75 5.73 7.91
N GLU A 190 -11.07 6.80 8.32
CA GLU A 190 -10.01 6.76 9.35
C GLU A 190 -10.43 7.50 10.65
N SER A 191 -11.65 8.05 10.68
CA SER A 191 -12.21 8.80 11.82
C SER A 191 -13.15 7.99 12.71
N GLN A 192 -13.15 6.66 12.58
CA GLN A 192 -13.94 5.81 13.47
C GLN A 192 -13.44 5.94 14.91
N ARG A 193 -14.38 6.06 15.85
CA ARG A 193 -14.07 6.09 17.28
C ARG A 193 -14.03 4.64 17.79
N PRO A 194 -13.10 4.28 18.68
CA PRO A 194 -13.22 3.02 19.40
C PRO A 194 -14.55 3.00 20.17
N LEU A 195 -15.04 1.81 20.48
CA LEU A 195 -15.94 1.66 21.63
C LEU A 195 -15.13 2.12 22.87
N ASP A 196 -15.55 3.23 23.46
CA ASP A 196 -14.97 3.71 24.71
C ASP A 196 -15.50 2.83 25.85
N GLY A 197 -14.66 2.61 26.86
CA GLY A 197 -15.01 1.78 28.02
C GLY A 197 -16.09 2.38 28.93
N GLU A 198 -16.72 3.51 28.57
CA GLU A 198 -17.83 4.05 29.36
C GLU A 198 -19.08 3.13 29.31
N ASP A 199 -19.17 2.22 28.34
CA ASP A 199 -20.20 1.17 28.29
C ASP A 199 -19.80 -0.13 29.02
N PHE A 200 -18.62 -0.18 29.67
CA PHE A 200 -18.12 -1.34 30.41
C PHE A 200 -17.43 -0.88 31.71
N ASP A 201 -18.09 -1.11 32.86
CA ASP A 201 -17.69 -0.70 34.22
C ASP A 201 -16.18 -0.45 34.44
N GLU A 202 -15.88 0.72 35.04
CA GLU A 202 -14.56 1.33 35.24
C GLU A 202 -13.53 0.52 36.06
N ASP A 203 -13.82 -0.71 36.46
CA ASP A 203 -12.98 -1.49 37.39
C ASP A 203 -11.94 -2.44 36.75
N ASP A 204 -11.72 -2.38 35.42
CA ASP A 204 -10.54 -3.02 34.81
C ASP A 204 -9.91 -2.18 33.68
N PRO A 205 -9.09 -1.16 34.03
CA PRO A 205 -8.36 -0.40 33.04
C PRO A 205 -7.13 -1.18 32.63
N PHE A 206 -7.28 -1.99 31.56
CA PHE A 206 -6.21 -2.42 30.64
C PHE A 206 -4.82 -2.48 31.30
N GLY A 207 -4.48 -3.58 31.97
CA GLY A 207 -3.28 -3.85 32.78
C GLY A 207 -1.90 -3.32 32.30
N ALA A 208 -1.77 -2.01 32.17
CA ALA A 208 -0.59 -1.29 31.72
C ALA A 208 -0.03 -0.36 32.80
N ALA A 209 -0.83 0.01 33.81
CA ALA A 209 -0.39 0.88 34.90
C ALA A 209 0.38 0.13 36.01
N ALA A 210 0.09 -1.15 36.25
CA ALA A 210 0.70 -1.89 37.36
C ALA A 210 2.16 -2.36 37.11
N ALA A 211 2.71 -2.17 35.91
CA ALA A 211 4.03 -2.74 35.59
C ALA A 211 5.23 -1.82 35.90
N HIS A 212 5.07 -0.49 36.00
CA HIS A 212 6.23 0.43 36.06
C HIS A 212 6.05 1.69 36.94
N GLY A 213 5.13 1.69 37.92
CA GLY A 213 5.09 2.71 38.97
C GLY A 213 6.03 2.36 40.14
N PRO A 214 6.50 3.33 40.94
CA PRO A 214 7.29 3.07 42.15
C PRO A 214 6.53 2.28 43.23
N ASP A 215 5.21 2.14 43.09
CA ASP A 215 4.32 1.40 44.01
C ASP A 215 3.93 0.00 43.49
N ALA A 216 4.79 -0.66 42.72
CA ALA A 216 4.54 -2.05 42.31
C ALA A 216 4.35 -2.95 43.55
N PRO A 217 3.26 -3.75 43.65
CA PRO A 217 3.07 -4.66 44.78
C PRO A 217 4.26 -5.64 44.86
N GLY A 218 4.72 -5.90 46.07
CA GLY A 218 5.80 -6.86 46.36
C GLY A 218 5.49 -8.28 45.83
N PRO A 219 6.49 -9.17 45.82
CA PRO A 219 6.34 -10.53 45.28
C PRO A 219 5.22 -11.29 46.02
N ASP A 220 4.43 -12.05 45.27
CA ASP A 220 3.44 -12.97 45.84
C ASP A 220 4.14 -14.00 46.75
N ALA A 221 3.50 -14.35 47.86
CA ALA A 221 4.07 -15.12 48.98
C ALA A 221 4.44 -16.59 48.67
N ASP A 222 4.49 -17.03 47.41
CA ASP A 222 4.62 -18.45 47.07
C ASP A 222 5.65 -18.79 45.98
N GLY A 223 6.63 -17.91 45.71
CA GLY A 223 7.85 -18.26 44.96
C GLY A 223 7.66 -18.74 43.50
N SER A 224 6.44 -18.72 42.96
CA SER A 224 6.17 -19.16 41.59
C SER A 224 6.59 -18.07 40.58
N PRO A 225 7.28 -18.43 39.48
CA PRO A 225 7.67 -17.46 38.47
C PRO A 225 6.42 -16.87 37.82
N ARG A 226 6.23 -15.54 37.93
CA ARG A 226 5.17 -14.79 37.22
C ARG A 226 5.17 -15.19 35.74
N LYS A 227 4.05 -15.71 35.22
CA LYS A 227 3.88 -15.93 33.77
C LYS A 227 4.19 -14.61 33.06
N ALA A 228 5.21 -14.62 32.20
CA ALA A 228 5.55 -13.44 31.40
C ALA A 228 4.29 -12.98 30.65
N VAL A 229 3.83 -11.77 30.92
CA VAL A 229 2.69 -11.17 30.21
C VAL A 229 3.05 -11.20 28.72
N PRO A 230 2.30 -11.92 27.86
CA PRO A 230 2.63 -12.00 26.46
C PRO A 230 2.64 -10.59 25.88
N VAL A 231 3.77 -10.18 25.30
CA VAL A 231 3.88 -8.88 24.62
C VAL A 231 2.85 -8.86 23.51
N ARG A 232 1.81 -8.02 23.61
CA ARG A 232 0.83 -7.88 22.53
C ARG A 232 1.55 -7.52 21.21
N PRO A 233 1.32 -8.29 20.13
CA PRO A 233 1.86 -7.97 18.81
C PRO A 233 1.49 -6.54 18.39
N ALA A 234 2.29 -5.93 17.50
CA ALA A 234 2.11 -4.52 17.14
C ALA A 234 0.70 -4.19 16.63
N LEU A 235 0.07 -5.10 15.88
CA LEU A 235 -1.29 -4.97 15.34
C LEU A 235 -2.40 -5.02 16.41
N GLY A 236 -2.12 -5.61 17.57
CA GLY A 236 -3.03 -5.68 18.72
C GLY A 236 -2.87 -4.55 19.73
N ARG A 237 -2.06 -3.53 19.39
CA ARG A 237 -1.84 -2.38 20.28
C ARG A 237 -2.97 -1.35 20.09
N PRO A 238 -3.47 -0.75 21.18
CA PRO A 238 -4.64 0.14 21.14
C PRO A 238 -4.51 1.35 20.20
N GLY A 239 -3.30 1.84 19.94
CA GLY A 239 -3.06 2.98 19.04
C GLY A 239 -2.78 2.58 17.59
N PHE A 240 -2.60 1.29 17.29
CA PHE A 240 -2.12 0.85 15.97
C PHE A 240 -3.05 1.28 14.85
N TRP A 241 -4.37 1.18 15.02
CA TRP A 241 -5.39 1.52 14.02
C TRP A 241 -5.95 2.95 14.16
N TYR A 242 -5.41 3.75 15.10
CA TYR A 242 -5.93 5.09 15.43
C TYR A 242 -4.84 6.17 15.28
N GLY A 243 -4.46 6.46 14.04
CA GLY A 243 -3.33 7.32 13.68
C GLY A 243 -3.59 8.82 13.53
N ARG A 244 -4.70 9.33 14.07
CA ARG A 244 -5.28 10.64 13.72
C ARG A 244 -4.29 11.80 13.73
N ARG A 245 -3.53 11.95 14.82
CA ARG A 245 -2.59 13.06 14.98
C ARG A 245 -1.45 13.02 13.96
N LEU A 246 -0.87 11.84 13.70
CA LEU A 246 0.25 11.72 12.76
C LEU A 246 -0.19 12.09 11.35
N VAL A 247 -1.33 11.54 10.89
CA VAL A 247 -1.86 11.79 9.55
C VAL A 247 -2.16 13.28 9.36
N ALA A 248 -2.77 13.93 10.35
CA ALA A 248 -3.06 15.37 10.29
C ALA A 248 -1.79 16.23 10.21
N ARG A 249 -0.75 15.91 11.00
CA ARG A 249 0.55 16.61 10.95
C ARG A 249 1.27 16.42 9.62
N LEU A 250 1.34 15.17 9.13
CA LEU A 250 1.98 14.88 7.85
C LEU A 250 1.22 15.57 6.71
N ARG A 251 -0.12 15.56 6.73
CA ARG A 251 -0.94 16.30 5.76
C ARG A 251 -0.58 17.79 5.75
N ALA A 252 -0.52 18.43 6.92
CA ALA A 252 -0.12 19.83 7.03
C ALA A 252 1.30 20.07 6.46
N ALA A 253 2.26 19.22 6.82
CA ALA A 253 3.65 19.35 6.35
C ALA A 253 3.79 19.15 4.83
N HIS A 254 3.13 18.14 4.25
CA HIS A 254 3.18 17.87 2.81
C HIS A 254 2.42 18.92 1.99
N THR A 255 1.28 19.42 2.48
CA THR A 255 0.57 20.54 1.85
C THR A 255 1.45 21.80 1.85
N ALA A 256 2.09 22.11 2.98
CA ALA A 256 3.03 23.22 3.06
C ALA A 256 4.23 23.03 2.12
N ALA A 257 4.82 21.83 2.05
CA ALA A 257 5.90 21.51 1.12
C ALA A 257 5.50 21.76 -0.34
N GLY A 258 4.27 21.38 -0.72
CA GLY A 258 3.71 21.66 -2.05
C GLY A 258 3.66 23.16 -2.33
N PHE A 259 3.01 23.95 -1.46
CA PHE A 259 2.95 25.41 -1.66
C PHE A 259 4.32 26.09 -1.66
N LEU A 260 5.24 25.67 -0.80
CA LEU A 260 6.61 26.18 -0.78
C LEU A 260 7.39 25.82 -2.05
N THR A 261 7.13 24.67 -2.66
CA THR A 261 7.75 24.29 -3.94
C THR A 261 7.30 25.24 -5.06
N VAL A 262 6.01 25.56 -5.12
CA VAL A 262 5.48 26.55 -6.07
C VAL A 262 6.03 27.94 -5.78
N ALA A 263 6.06 28.35 -4.52
CA ALA A 263 6.57 29.66 -4.10
C ALA A 263 8.05 29.82 -4.46
N ALA A 264 8.87 28.77 -4.26
CA ALA A 264 10.28 28.77 -4.62
C ALA A 264 10.49 28.88 -6.14
N ALA A 265 9.68 28.19 -6.95
CA ALA A 265 9.78 28.27 -8.41
C ALA A 265 9.45 29.69 -8.92
N VAL A 266 8.40 30.32 -8.40
CA VAL A 266 7.97 31.67 -8.79
C VAL A 266 8.93 32.75 -8.27
N ALA A 267 9.20 32.77 -6.96
CA ALA A 267 10.06 33.78 -6.34
C ALA A 267 11.51 33.65 -6.82
N GLY A 268 12.01 32.43 -6.98
CA GLY A 268 13.39 32.17 -7.41
C GLY A 268 13.66 32.63 -8.84
N ALA A 269 12.65 32.71 -9.72
CA ALA A 269 12.79 33.33 -11.03
C ALA A 269 12.98 34.84 -10.94
N ALA A 270 12.09 35.53 -10.22
CA ALA A 270 12.15 36.98 -10.03
C ALA A 270 13.41 37.42 -9.26
N ALA A 271 13.76 36.72 -8.17
CA ALA A 271 14.91 37.05 -7.33
C ALA A 271 16.26 36.88 -8.05
N ARG A 272 16.37 35.92 -8.97
CA ARG A 272 17.58 35.78 -9.81
C ARG A 272 17.73 36.94 -10.79
N HIS A 273 16.63 37.38 -11.40
CA HIS A 273 16.65 38.55 -12.28
C HIS A 273 17.05 39.82 -11.53
N ASP A 274 16.42 40.09 -10.37
CA ASP A 274 16.71 41.29 -9.55
C ASP A 274 18.13 41.28 -8.94
N ARG A 275 18.79 40.12 -8.86
CA ARG A 275 20.21 40.02 -8.46
C ARG A 275 21.17 40.37 -9.60
N GLY A 276 20.82 40.01 -10.84
CA GLY A 276 21.66 40.22 -12.02
C GLY A 276 21.47 41.58 -12.71
N ALA A 277 20.35 42.25 -12.47
CA ALA A 277 20.03 43.57 -13.02
C ALA A 277 19.70 44.58 -11.92
N GLU A 278 19.84 45.88 -12.21
CA GLU A 278 19.20 46.92 -11.41
C GLU A 278 17.72 46.97 -11.79
N GLY A 279 16.86 46.69 -10.82
CA GLY A 279 15.41 46.58 -11.02
C GLY A 279 14.64 47.50 -10.07
N PRO A 280 13.35 47.72 -10.34
CA PRO A 280 12.50 48.61 -9.54
C PRO A 280 12.17 48.04 -8.15
N VAL A 281 12.51 46.79 -7.89
CA VAL A 281 12.26 46.12 -6.60
C VAL A 281 13.58 45.94 -5.84
N PRO A 282 13.69 46.42 -4.59
CA PRO A 282 14.89 46.23 -3.79
C PRO A 282 15.23 44.75 -3.59
N ARG A 283 16.52 44.40 -3.77
CA ARG A 283 17.03 43.01 -3.64
C ARG A 283 16.73 42.36 -2.29
N PHE A 284 16.62 43.15 -1.22
CA PHE A 284 16.30 42.64 0.11
C PHE A 284 14.90 42.02 0.20
N ILE A 285 13.95 42.45 -0.62
CA ILE A 285 12.58 41.90 -0.65
C ILE A 285 12.62 40.47 -1.16
N GLY A 286 13.31 40.24 -2.30
CA GLY A 286 13.51 38.90 -2.84
C GLY A 286 14.22 37.98 -1.85
N ALA A 287 15.29 38.47 -1.22
CA ALA A 287 16.03 37.72 -0.19
C ALA A 287 15.16 37.40 1.05
N ALA A 288 14.29 38.30 1.48
CA ALA A 288 13.37 38.06 2.59
C ALA A 288 12.32 36.99 2.26
N VAL A 289 11.77 37.01 1.04
CA VAL A 289 10.83 35.97 0.57
C VAL A 289 11.53 34.62 0.46
N GLU A 290 12.71 34.54 -0.18
CA GLU A 290 13.51 33.32 -0.26
C GLU A 290 13.88 32.78 1.13
N GLY A 291 14.30 33.66 2.05
CA GLY A 291 14.61 33.30 3.44
C GLY A 291 13.39 32.78 4.21
N GLY A 292 12.22 33.39 4.02
CA GLY A 292 10.96 32.92 4.59
C GLY A 292 10.55 31.54 4.08
N ILE A 293 10.73 31.29 2.78
CA ILE A 293 10.49 29.98 2.15
C ILE A 293 11.42 28.92 2.76
N VAL A 294 12.72 29.20 2.87
CA VAL A 294 13.72 28.29 3.45
C VAL A 294 13.40 27.99 4.92
N LEU A 295 13.10 29.01 5.73
CA LEU A 295 12.75 28.83 7.14
C LEU A 295 11.51 27.95 7.30
N CYS A 296 10.46 28.22 6.52
CA CYS A 296 9.24 27.41 6.54
C CYS A 296 9.50 25.96 6.08
N ALA A 297 10.36 25.77 5.07
CA ALA A 297 10.78 24.44 4.60
C ALA A 297 11.55 23.66 5.69
N LEU A 298 12.42 24.32 6.47
CA LEU A 298 13.10 23.71 7.61
C LEU A 298 12.11 23.28 8.69
N VAL A 299 11.06 24.07 8.95
CA VAL A 299 9.97 23.69 9.86
C VAL A 299 9.23 22.46 9.32
N VAL A 300 8.92 22.41 8.02
CA VAL A 300 8.30 21.23 7.38
C VAL A 300 9.15 19.97 7.60
N VAL A 301 10.45 20.02 7.31
CA VAL A 301 11.36 18.89 7.50
C VAL A 301 11.41 18.47 8.98
N TRP A 302 11.49 19.44 9.89
CA TRP A 302 11.43 19.17 11.33
C TRP A 302 10.12 18.50 11.76
N VAL A 303 8.96 18.92 11.22
CA VAL A 303 7.66 18.30 11.54
C VAL A 303 7.64 16.83 11.11
N VAL A 304 8.17 16.54 9.92
CA VAL A 304 8.25 15.20 9.33
C VAL A 304 9.20 14.29 10.12
N CYS A 305 10.34 14.83 10.61
CA CYS A 305 11.34 14.07 11.35
C CYS A 305 11.04 13.92 12.86
N ARG A 306 10.39 14.92 13.50
CA ARG A 306 10.35 15.03 14.97
C ARG A 306 9.52 13.94 15.65
N ARG A 307 8.36 13.55 15.11
CA ARG A 307 7.48 12.54 15.75
C ARG A 307 7.08 11.42 14.81
N GLY A 308 7.02 10.21 15.35
CA GLY A 308 6.47 9.03 14.69
C GLY A 308 5.08 8.65 15.20
N ARG A 309 4.51 7.59 14.62
CA ARG A 309 3.25 6.98 15.07
C ARG A 309 3.45 6.42 16.49
N SER A 310 2.54 6.72 17.41
CA SER A 310 2.42 5.95 18.66
C SER A 310 1.52 4.77 18.39
N GLU A 311 2.03 3.55 18.52
CA GLU A 311 1.21 2.34 18.44
C GLU A 311 0.63 1.97 19.81
N ARG A 312 1.25 2.43 20.90
CA ARG A 312 0.93 2.02 22.27
C ARG A 312 -0.34 2.67 22.82
N THR A 313 -0.60 3.91 22.47
CA THR A 313 -1.69 4.72 23.02
C THR A 313 -2.52 5.32 21.89
N ARG A 314 -3.85 5.41 22.09
CA ARG A 314 -4.75 6.13 21.21
C ARG A 314 -4.40 7.62 21.27
N ASP A 315 -4.05 8.24 20.14
CA ASP A 315 -3.66 9.66 20.10
C ASP A 315 -4.83 10.51 19.58
N THR A 316 -5.68 10.95 20.50
CA THR A 316 -6.86 11.80 20.24
C THR A 316 -6.54 13.29 20.22
N ARG A 317 -5.36 13.71 20.71
CA ARG A 317 -4.97 15.13 20.79
C ARG A 317 -4.43 15.62 19.45
N LEU A 318 -5.06 16.64 18.88
CA LEU A 318 -4.60 17.28 17.65
C LEU A 318 -3.71 18.50 17.94
N ASP A 319 -2.62 18.64 17.20
CA ASP A 319 -1.73 19.81 17.26
C ASP A 319 -2.35 20.96 16.45
N GLY A 320 -3.48 21.52 16.93
CA GLY A 320 -4.34 22.44 16.18
C GLY A 320 -3.62 23.64 15.56
N ALA A 321 -2.79 24.33 16.34
CA ALA A 321 -1.99 25.46 15.85
C ALA A 321 -1.05 25.05 14.71
N LEU A 322 -0.37 23.90 14.81
CA LEU A 322 0.53 23.44 13.75
C LEU A 322 -0.24 23.02 12.49
N ILE A 323 -1.36 22.32 12.66
CA ILE A 323 -2.17 21.80 11.55
C ILE A 323 -2.78 22.94 10.73
N SER A 324 -3.20 24.02 11.39
CA SER A 324 -3.81 25.18 10.72
C SER A 324 -2.78 26.22 10.26
N CYS A 325 -1.81 26.58 11.10
CA CYS A 325 -0.88 27.66 10.78
C CYS A 325 0.15 27.26 9.72
N LEU A 326 0.67 26.04 9.73
CA LEU A 326 1.77 25.68 8.81
C LEU A 326 1.37 25.74 7.32
N PRO A 327 0.25 25.13 6.87
CA PRO A 327 -0.22 25.30 5.50
C PRO A 327 -0.62 26.74 5.18
N GLY A 328 -1.22 27.44 6.16
CA GLY A 328 -1.60 28.85 6.02
C GLY A 328 -0.40 29.78 5.81
N SER A 329 0.68 29.60 6.57
CA SER A 329 1.94 30.34 6.41
C SER A 329 2.61 30.04 5.07
N ALA A 330 2.63 28.78 4.63
CA ALA A 330 3.16 28.42 3.32
C ALA A 330 2.34 29.03 2.17
N LEU A 331 1.01 29.06 2.30
CA LEU A 331 0.13 29.71 1.32
C LEU A 331 0.29 31.24 1.32
N ALA A 332 0.48 31.85 2.49
CA ALA A 332 0.77 33.28 2.59
C ALA A 332 2.11 33.64 1.94
N LEU A 333 3.16 32.82 2.16
CA LEU A 333 4.46 32.97 1.48
C LEU A 333 4.34 32.80 -0.04
N LEU A 334 3.51 31.87 -0.51
CA LEU A 334 3.19 31.74 -1.94
C LEU A 334 2.49 33.00 -2.47
N GLY A 335 1.53 33.56 -1.74
CA GLY A 335 0.89 34.84 -2.09
C GLY A 335 1.90 35.97 -2.20
N LEU A 336 2.82 36.08 -1.23
CA LEU A 336 3.92 37.07 -1.26
C LEU A 336 4.86 36.84 -2.45
N ALA A 337 5.21 35.58 -2.76
CA ALA A 337 6.01 35.23 -3.92
C ALA A 337 5.34 35.64 -5.24
N VAL A 338 4.03 35.40 -5.37
CA VAL A 338 3.22 35.80 -6.52
C VAL A 338 3.16 37.32 -6.65
N LEU A 339 2.94 38.04 -5.55
CA LEU A 339 2.94 39.52 -5.54
C LEU A 339 4.30 40.09 -5.94
N TYR A 340 5.38 39.54 -5.38
CA TYR A 340 6.76 39.93 -5.71
C TYR A 340 7.11 39.69 -7.18
N ALA A 341 6.73 38.52 -7.72
CA ALA A 341 6.94 38.20 -9.13
C ALA A 341 6.08 39.08 -10.07
N SER A 342 4.87 39.46 -9.65
CA SER A 342 3.95 40.25 -10.48
C SER A 342 4.33 41.73 -10.63
N TRP A 343 5.29 42.21 -9.83
CA TRP A 343 5.80 43.58 -9.91
C TRP A 343 6.35 43.88 -11.31
N SER A 344 6.02 45.07 -11.83
CA SER A 344 6.34 45.43 -13.21
C SER A 344 7.85 45.47 -13.45
N ARG A 345 8.34 44.71 -14.42
CA ARG A 345 9.75 44.68 -14.87
C ARG A 345 9.79 44.75 -16.40
N PRO A 346 9.68 45.95 -16.99
CA PRO A 346 9.50 46.11 -18.44
C PRO A 346 10.66 45.56 -19.29
N SER A 347 11.88 45.54 -18.75
CA SER A 347 13.08 45.01 -19.42
C SER A 347 13.27 43.50 -19.27
N TRP A 348 12.41 42.82 -18.52
CA TRP A 348 12.58 41.39 -18.26
C TRP A 348 11.99 40.56 -19.41
N GLN A 349 12.88 39.88 -20.14
CA GLN A 349 12.52 38.88 -21.15
C GLN A 349 12.83 37.47 -20.65
N SER A 350 11.96 36.52 -20.99
CA SER A 350 12.16 35.10 -20.69
C SER A 350 13.05 34.48 -21.76
N SER A 351 14.17 33.88 -21.36
CA SER A 351 15.06 33.14 -22.25
C SER A 351 15.55 31.85 -21.58
N GLY A 352 15.89 30.85 -22.41
CA GLY A 352 16.32 29.54 -21.93
C GLY A 352 15.28 28.84 -21.05
N THR A 353 15.74 28.13 -20.04
CA THR A 353 14.90 27.39 -19.09
C THR A 353 14.97 28.00 -17.69
N LEU A 354 13.91 27.80 -16.90
CA LEU A 354 13.98 27.93 -15.46
C LEU A 354 14.96 26.88 -14.88
N PRO A 355 15.52 27.08 -13.67
CA PRO A 355 16.56 26.25 -13.07
C PRO A 355 15.96 24.95 -12.48
N GLY A 356 15.05 24.32 -13.22
CA GLY A 356 14.46 23.04 -12.89
C GLY A 356 15.50 21.93 -12.86
N GLU A 357 16.51 21.99 -13.76
CA GLU A 357 17.55 20.97 -13.89
C GLU A 357 18.25 20.66 -12.56
N ALA A 358 18.76 21.68 -11.86
CA ALA A 358 19.41 21.51 -10.56
C ALA A 358 18.44 20.90 -9.54
N THR A 359 17.18 21.35 -9.52
CA THR A 359 16.15 20.86 -8.62
C THR A 359 15.90 19.36 -8.81
N PHE A 360 15.69 18.89 -10.05
CA PHE A 360 15.46 17.48 -10.34
C PHE A 360 16.72 16.63 -10.08
N ARG A 361 17.93 17.13 -10.39
CA ARG A 361 19.20 16.45 -10.07
C ARG A 361 19.38 16.24 -8.57
N PHE A 362 19.24 17.29 -7.76
CA PHE A 362 19.38 17.19 -6.30
C PHE A 362 18.28 16.33 -5.68
N LEU A 363 17.07 16.38 -6.22
CA LEU A 363 15.96 15.56 -5.75
C LEU A 363 16.19 14.07 -6.02
N ALA A 364 16.62 13.71 -7.23
CA ALA A 364 16.94 12.34 -7.61
C ALA A 364 18.15 11.79 -6.83
N LEU A 365 19.20 12.60 -6.67
CA LEU A 365 20.36 12.26 -5.85
C LEU A 365 19.97 12.04 -4.38
N GLY A 366 19.18 12.96 -3.81
CA GLY A 366 18.68 12.87 -2.45
C GLY A 366 17.83 11.61 -2.23
N GLN A 367 16.96 11.26 -3.19
CA GLN A 367 16.21 10.01 -3.17
C GLN A 367 17.12 8.78 -3.17
N GLY A 368 18.15 8.74 -4.03
CA GLY A 368 19.13 7.66 -4.07
C GLY A 368 19.87 7.48 -2.74
N ILE A 369 20.36 8.59 -2.17
CA ILE A 369 21.04 8.60 -0.86
C ILE A 369 20.11 8.10 0.25
N LEU A 370 18.86 8.58 0.28
CA LEU A 370 17.87 8.14 1.28
C LEU A 370 17.55 6.65 1.15
N VAL A 371 17.42 6.12 -0.06
CA VAL A 371 17.20 4.68 -0.32
C VAL A 371 18.41 3.85 0.14
N ILE A 372 19.64 4.30 -0.14
CA ILE A 372 20.86 3.62 0.32
C ILE A 372 20.95 3.64 1.85
N ALA A 373 20.70 4.78 2.49
CA ALA A 373 20.67 4.89 3.95
C ALA A 373 19.60 3.98 4.55
N LEU A 374 18.41 3.91 3.93
CA LEU A 374 17.33 3.02 4.33
C LEU A 374 17.74 1.55 4.21
N ALA A 375 18.44 1.18 3.13
CA ALA A 375 18.98 -0.17 2.93
C ALA A 375 20.00 -0.56 4.00
N VAL A 376 20.91 0.34 4.37
CA VAL A 376 21.89 0.13 5.44
C VAL A 376 21.19 -0.12 6.78
N VAL A 377 20.21 0.74 7.13
CA VAL A 377 19.44 0.60 8.39
C VAL A 377 18.64 -0.70 8.39
N ALA A 378 17.96 -1.02 7.30
CA ALA A 378 17.15 -2.23 7.16
C ALA A 378 18.02 -3.49 7.27
N ARG A 379 19.17 -3.53 6.58
CA ARG A 379 20.13 -4.64 6.69
C ARG A 379 20.68 -4.78 8.11
N GLY A 380 20.94 -3.66 8.78
CA GLY A 380 21.38 -3.64 10.18
C GLY A 380 20.34 -4.19 11.16
N LEU A 381 19.05 -3.90 10.94
CA LEU A 381 17.94 -4.48 11.70
C LEU A 381 17.85 -6.00 11.45
N TYR A 382 17.85 -6.41 10.19
CA TYR A 382 17.75 -7.83 9.82
C TYR A 382 18.91 -8.67 10.35
N ARG A 383 20.17 -8.21 10.25
CA ARG A 383 21.33 -8.96 10.74
C ARG A 383 21.27 -9.27 12.24
N ARG A 384 20.46 -8.51 13.00
CA ARG A 384 20.36 -8.64 14.45
C ARG A 384 19.20 -9.52 14.89
N THR A 385 18.11 -9.54 14.10
CA THR A 385 16.98 -10.46 14.31
C THR A 385 16.68 -11.14 12.97
N PRO A 386 17.54 -12.08 12.52
CA PRO A 386 17.36 -12.70 11.21
C PRO A 386 16.12 -13.58 11.21
N GLU A 387 15.19 -13.29 10.32
CA GLU A 387 14.05 -14.15 10.03
C GLU A 387 14.21 -14.71 8.62
N PRO A 388 14.49 -16.02 8.45
CA PRO A 388 14.96 -16.60 7.18
C PRO A 388 14.06 -16.32 5.97
N ARG A 389 12.76 -16.18 6.20
CA ARG A 389 11.75 -16.00 5.15
C ARG A 389 11.50 -14.53 4.79
N THR A 390 12.10 -13.59 5.53
CA THR A 390 12.00 -12.16 5.23
C THR A 390 12.52 -11.87 3.82
N VAL A 391 11.75 -11.09 3.06
CA VAL A 391 12.09 -10.68 1.70
C VAL A 391 13.45 -10.00 1.63
N LEU A 392 14.27 -10.46 0.67
CA LEU A 392 15.57 -9.89 0.32
C LEU A 392 16.47 -9.62 1.55
N TYR A 393 16.44 -10.52 2.55
CA TYR A 393 17.25 -10.39 3.77
C TYR A 393 17.07 -9.03 4.47
N GLY A 394 15.82 -8.54 4.49
CA GLY A 394 15.41 -7.27 5.10
C GLY A 394 15.40 -6.07 4.15
N LEU A 395 15.79 -6.23 2.88
CA LEU A 395 15.84 -5.15 1.89
C LEU A 395 14.51 -4.90 1.15
N GLY A 396 13.44 -5.61 1.51
CA GLY A 396 12.12 -5.40 0.90
C GLY A 396 11.67 -3.94 0.92
N GLY A 397 11.67 -3.31 2.10
CA GLY A 397 11.28 -1.91 2.26
C GLY A 397 12.08 -0.91 1.40
N PRO A 398 13.43 -0.93 1.44
CA PRO A 398 14.27 -0.14 0.53
C PRO A 398 13.97 -0.38 -0.95
N ALA A 399 13.76 -1.63 -1.37
CA ALA A 399 13.45 -1.95 -2.77
C ALA A 399 12.09 -1.37 -3.21
N VAL A 400 11.09 -1.43 -2.33
CA VAL A 400 9.78 -0.81 -2.59
C VAL A 400 9.85 0.72 -2.53
N ALA A 401 10.68 1.30 -1.67
CA ALA A 401 10.92 2.75 -1.69
C ALA A 401 11.59 3.20 -3.00
N MET A 402 12.55 2.43 -3.52
CA MET A 402 13.16 2.69 -4.83
C MET A 402 12.14 2.58 -5.96
N LEU A 403 11.25 1.58 -5.91
CA LEU A 403 10.15 1.44 -6.85
C LEU A 403 9.21 2.67 -6.80
N ALA A 404 8.92 3.21 -5.61
CA ALA A 404 8.13 4.43 -5.47
C ALA A 404 8.81 5.64 -6.13
N CYS A 405 10.12 5.81 -5.92
CA CYS A 405 10.91 6.86 -6.59
C CYS A 405 10.90 6.69 -8.12
N ALA A 406 11.08 5.47 -8.60
CA ALA A 406 11.06 5.15 -10.03
C ALA A 406 9.71 5.43 -10.67
N LEU A 407 8.62 4.98 -10.05
CA LEU A 407 7.26 5.26 -10.51
C LEU A 407 6.97 6.76 -10.49
N GLY A 408 7.36 7.46 -9.43
CA GLY A 408 7.26 8.92 -9.34
C GLY A 408 7.98 9.60 -10.50
N GLY A 409 9.26 9.29 -10.70
CA GLY A 409 10.10 9.86 -11.75
C GLY A 409 9.58 9.59 -13.17
N VAL A 410 9.18 8.35 -13.47
CA VAL A 410 8.61 7.99 -14.78
C VAL A 410 7.30 8.74 -15.03
N MET A 411 6.41 8.81 -14.03
CA MET A 411 5.14 9.52 -14.17
C MET A 411 5.35 11.02 -14.37
N THR A 412 6.21 11.65 -13.57
CA THR A 412 6.44 13.09 -13.65
C THR A 412 7.27 13.50 -14.88
N GLY A 413 8.34 12.76 -15.16
CA GLY A 413 9.19 13.01 -16.33
C GLY A 413 8.43 12.75 -17.63
N GLY A 414 7.59 11.72 -17.66
CA GLY A 414 6.75 11.40 -18.80
C GLY A 414 5.75 12.48 -19.17
N VAL A 415 5.07 13.06 -18.17
CA VAL A 415 4.14 14.16 -18.40
C VAL A 415 4.89 15.40 -18.91
N ALA A 416 6.02 15.76 -18.30
CA ALA A 416 6.82 16.90 -18.74
C ALA A 416 7.32 16.73 -20.19
N GLN A 417 7.87 15.56 -20.53
CA GLN A 417 8.32 15.24 -21.88
C GLN A 417 7.18 15.27 -22.89
N ARG A 418 6.03 14.66 -22.58
CA ARG A 418 4.88 14.65 -23.49
C ARG A 418 4.30 16.03 -23.75
N VAL A 419 4.23 16.88 -22.72
CA VAL A 419 3.81 18.26 -22.92
C VAL A 419 4.83 19.02 -23.77
N ALA A 420 6.13 18.83 -23.53
CA ALA A 420 7.17 19.46 -24.34
C ALA A 420 7.09 19.02 -25.82
N ASP A 421 6.99 17.72 -26.10
CA ASP A 421 6.83 17.20 -27.47
C ASP A 421 5.58 17.77 -28.14
N TRP A 422 4.47 17.86 -27.40
CA TRP A 422 3.23 18.45 -27.91
C TRP A 422 3.39 19.93 -28.22
N LEU A 423 4.13 20.70 -27.41
CA LEU A 423 4.38 22.12 -27.64
C LEU A 423 5.32 22.35 -28.83
N ASP A 424 6.37 21.54 -28.97
CA ASP A 424 7.42 21.71 -29.99
C ASP A 424 6.98 21.26 -31.41
N GLY A 425 5.93 20.44 -31.51
CA GLY A 425 5.32 20.03 -32.77
C GLY A 425 6.15 18.95 -33.49
N PRO A 426 6.64 19.18 -34.73
CA PRO A 426 7.48 18.22 -35.45
C PRO A 426 8.94 18.20 -34.94
N GLY A 427 9.32 19.11 -34.04
CA GLY A 427 10.63 19.14 -33.39
C GLY A 427 10.82 18.01 -32.37
N THR A 428 12.07 17.68 -32.06
CA THR A 428 12.41 16.88 -30.88
C THR A 428 13.00 17.84 -29.84
N PRO A 429 12.33 18.06 -28.69
CA PRO A 429 12.77 19.02 -27.69
C PRO A 429 14.24 18.83 -27.31
N GLY A 430 15.00 19.91 -27.26
CA GLY A 430 16.41 19.90 -26.90
C GLY A 430 17.37 19.46 -28.01
N MET A 431 16.92 19.01 -29.20
CA MET A 431 17.77 18.61 -30.33
C MET A 431 18.13 19.75 -31.31
N GLY A 432 17.58 20.96 -31.13
CA GLY A 432 18.17 22.24 -31.57
C GLY A 432 18.22 22.55 -33.08
N ARG A 433 17.82 21.62 -33.97
CA ARG A 433 17.77 21.87 -35.42
C ARG A 433 16.40 22.33 -35.94
N SER A 434 15.34 22.26 -35.12
CA SER A 434 13.97 22.64 -35.49
C SER A 434 13.02 22.85 -34.30
N SER A 435 13.54 23.09 -33.09
CA SER A 435 12.76 23.21 -31.86
C SER A 435 12.46 24.68 -31.52
N ASP A 436 11.20 25.00 -31.23
CA ASP A 436 10.73 26.31 -30.78
C ASP A 436 11.00 26.54 -29.29
N ILE A 437 11.18 25.47 -28.52
CA ILE A 437 11.46 25.51 -27.08
C ILE A 437 12.73 24.72 -26.74
N ALA A 438 13.39 25.09 -25.64
CA ALA A 438 14.57 24.38 -25.16
C ALA A 438 14.22 22.97 -24.66
N GLY A 439 13.00 22.80 -24.13
CA GLY A 439 12.48 21.52 -23.64
C GLY A 439 12.66 21.34 -22.13
N PRO A 440 12.32 20.15 -21.61
CA PRO A 440 12.37 19.87 -20.18
C PRO A 440 13.82 19.61 -19.72
N PRO A 441 14.06 19.59 -18.39
CA PRO A 441 15.32 19.19 -17.77
C PRO A 441 15.99 17.98 -18.45
N VAL A 442 17.26 18.13 -18.80
CA VAL A 442 18.12 17.12 -19.43
C VAL A 442 18.08 15.80 -18.66
N LEU A 443 18.09 15.86 -17.32
CA LEU A 443 17.98 14.66 -16.49
C LEU A 443 16.75 13.79 -16.83
N LEU A 444 15.61 14.40 -17.19
CA LEU A 444 14.39 13.63 -17.52
C LEU A 444 14.58 12.82 -18.80
N SER A 445 15.34 13.35 -19.77
CA SER A 445 15.73 12.62 -20.99
C SER A 445 16.68 11.45 -20.70
N TRP A 446 17.62 11.64 -19.77
CA TRP A 446 18.46 10.53 -19.27
C TRP A 446 17.66 9.48 -18.52
N GLN A 447 16.67 9.87 -17.71
CA GLN A 447 15.80 8.91 -17.02
C GLN A 447 14.87 8.16 -18.00
N ALA A 448 14.45 8.79 -19.08
CA ALA A 448 13.69 8.11 -20.13
C ALA A 448 14.53 7.06 -20.87
N SER A 449 15.79 7.36 -21.19
CA SER A 449 16.69 6.40 -21.88
C SER A 449 17.03 5.17 -21.05
N VAL A 450 16.86 5.22 -19.73
CA VAL A 450 17.03 4.07 -18.82
C VAL A 450 15.96 2.99 -19.06
N ILE A 451 14.75 3.34 -19.51
CA ILE A 451 13.62 2.41 -19.60
C ILE A 451 13.88 1.26 -20.59
N PRO A 452 14.28 1.49 -21.86
CA PRO A 452 14.60 0.40 -22.79
C PRO A 452 15.73 -0.49 -22.27
N VAL A 453 16.76 0.11 -21.66
CA VAL A 453 17.90 -0.63 -21.08
C VAL A 453 17.42 -1.54 -19.95
N LEU A 454 16.56 -1.03 -19.06
CA LEU A 454 15.95 -1.81 -18.00
C LEU A 454 15.12 -2.98 -18.56
N LEU A 455 14.29 -2.74 -19.59
CA LEU A 455 13.49 -3.80 -20.21
C LEU A 455 14.36 -4.91 -20.80
N LEU A 456 15.46 -4.56 -21.48
CA LEU A 456 16.43 -5.52 -22.02
C LEU A 456 17.08 -6.34 -20.89
N LEU A 457 17.50 -5.69 -19.81
CA LEU A 457 18.06 -6.37 -18.63
C LEU A 457 17.05 -7.34 -17.99
N LEU A 458 15.74 -7.03 -18.04
CA LEU A 458 14.69 -7.86 -17.49
C LEU A 458 14.32 -9.08 -18.36
N LEU A 459 14.77 -9.14 -19.63
CA LEU A 459 14.57 -10.34 -20.45
C LEU A 459 15.25 -11.58 -19.85
N VAL A 460 16.43 -11.41 -19.27
CA VAL A 460 17.19 -12.50 -18.63
C VAL A 460 16.44 -13.12 -17.43
N PRO A 461 16.03 -12.37 -16.39
CA PRO A 461 15.28 -12.94 -15.27
C PRO A 461 13.94 -13.53 -15.72
N VAL A 462 13.25 -12.92 -16.70
CA VAL A 462 12.02 -13.47 -17.28
C VAL A 462 12.29 -14.83 -17.92
N LEU A 463 13.31 -14.95 -18.76
CA LEU A 463 13.69 -16.22 -19.40
C LEU A 463 14.04 -17.29 -18.35
N VAL A 464 14.80 -16.93 -17.32
CA VAL A 464 15.14 -17.83 -16.20
C VAL A 464 13.88 -18.35 -15.52
N LEU A 465 12.90 -17.49 -15.24
CA LEU A 465 11.64 -17.89 -14.61
C LEU A 465 10.77 -18.75 -15.52
N VAL A 466 10.70 -18.44 -16.81
CA VAL A 466 9.99 -19.28 -17.81
C VAL A 466 10.60 -20.68 -17.86
N VAL A 467 11.93 -20.78 -17.99
CA VAL A 467 12.64 -22.06 -18.04
C VAL A 467 12.48 -22.83 -16.73
N ARG A 468 12.62 -22.17 -15.58
CA ARG A 468 12.44 -22.78 -14.26
C ARG A 468 11.02 -23.31 -14.07
N THR A 469 10.01 -22.54 -14.48
CA THR A 469 8.60 -22.94 -14.37
C THR A 469 8.29 -24.12 -15.28
N ALA A 470 8.78 -24.11 -16.53
CA ALA A 470 8.62 -25.22 -17.45
C ALA A 470 9.30 -26.51 -16.93
N ARG A 471 10.51 -26.40 -16.37
CA ARG A 471 11.21 -27.54 -15.74
C ARG A 471 10.47 -28.06 -14.50
N THR A 472 9.92 -27.16 -13.68
CA THR A 472 9.15 -27.53 -12.48
C THR A 472 7.86 -28.25 -12.87
N ALA A 473 7.13 -27.74 -13.85
CA ALA A 473 5.92 -28.39 -14.37
C ALA A 473 6.21 -29.81 -14.89
N ARG A 474 7.33 -30.01 -15.61
CA ARG A 474 7.73 -31.36 -16.07
C ARG A 474 8.04 -32.31 -14.91
N ARG A 475 8.70 -31.83 -13.86
CA ARG A 475 9.03 -32.63 -12.67
C ARG A 475 7.80 -33.00 -11.82
N LEU A 476 6.76 -32.18 -11.86
CA LEU A 476 5.52 -32.41 -11.09
C LEU A 476 4.60 -33.47 -11.70
N GLY A 477 4.77 -33.83 -12.98
CA GLY A 477 3.91 -34.80 -13.66
C GLY A 477 3.75 -36.12 -12.89
N PRO A 478 4.85 -36.85 -12.60
CA PRO A 478 4.79 -38.10 -11.86
C PRO A 478 4.24 -37.95 -10.43
N VAL A 479 4.47 -36.79 -9.79
CA VAL A 479 3.96 -36.51 -8.44
C VAL A 479 2.43 -36.37 -8.46
N ILE A 480 1.90 -35.72 -9.49
CA ILE A 480 0.45 -35.54 -9.66
C ILE A 480 -0.22 -36.87 -9.98
N GLU A 481 0.34 -37.67 -10.88
CA GLU A 481 -0.19 -39.01 -11.18
C GLU A 481 -0.22 -39.90 -9.92
N ALA A 482 0.82 -39.84 -9.08
CA ALA A 482 0.85 -40.54 -7.80
C ALA A 482 -0.20 -40.01 -6.79
N GLU A 483 -0.46 -38.69 -6.77
CA GLU A 483 -1.44 -38.06 -5.88
C GLU A 483 -2.89 -38.49 -6.17
N TYR A 484 -3.18 -38.79 -7.45
CA TYR A 484 -4.50 -39.20 -7.94
C TYR A 484 -4.63 -40.70 -8.21
N ALA A 485 -3.61 -41.50 -7.91
CA ALA A 485 -3.71 -42.95 -8.00
C ALA A 485 -4.87 -43.49 -7.12
N PRO A 486 -5.65 -44.49 -7.60
CA PRO A 486 -5.42 -45.33 -8.78
C PRO A 486 -6.12 -44.85 -10.07
N GLU A 487 -6.51 -43.58 -10.21
CA GLU A 487 -7.14 -43.10 -11.45
C GLU A 487 -6.20 -43.28 -12.66
N PRO A 488 -6.74 -43.63 -13.85
CA PRO A 488 -5.93 -43.84 -15.04
C PRO A 488 -5.22 -42.53 -15.45
N PRO A 489 -3.92 -42.58 -15.80
CA PRO A 489 -3.17 -41.39 -16.15
C PRO A 489 -3.73 -40.72 -17.41
N ASP A 490 -3.70 -39.40 -17.42
CA ASP A 490 -4.11 -38.52 -18.52
C ASP A 490 -3.05 -37.44 -18.66
N GLU A 491 -2.21 -37.56 -19.68
CA GLU A 491 -1.09 -36.65 -19.86
C GLU A 491 -1.52 -35.18 -20.03
N GLY A 492 -2.66 -34.93 -20.68
CA GLY A 492 -3.18 -33.59 -20.91
C GLY A 492 -3.63 -32.93 -19.60
N ARG A 493 -4.37 -33.69 -18.79
CA ARG A 493 -4.85 -33.25 -17.47
C ARG A 493 -3.70 -33.05 -16.49
N THR A 494 -2.77 -34.01 -16.41
CA THR A 494 -1.57 -33.92 -15.58
C THR A 494 -0.71 -32.72 -15.95
N ARG A 495 -0.42 -32.50 -17.23
CA ARG A 495 0.34 -31.32 -17.69
C ARG A 495 -0.35 -30.01 -17.32
N ARG A 496 -1.70 -29.95 -17.38
CA ARG A 496 -2.47 -28.75 -17.01
C ARG A 496 -2.35 -28.45 -15.50
N ILE A 497 -2.57 -29.45 -14.65
CA ILE A 497 -2.44 -29.31 -13.18
C ILE A 497 -1.00 -28.94 -12.81
N ALA A 498 -0.02 -29.63 -13.41
CA ALA A 498 1.41 -29.36 -13.18
C ALA A 498 1.81 -27.95 -13.56
N ARG A 499 1.32 -27.45 -14.71
CA ARG A 499 1.56 -26.07 -15.14
C ARG A 499 0.94 -25.08 -14.17
N ILE A 500 -0.29 -25.29 -13.72
CA ILE A 500 -0.96 -24.39 -12.77
C ILE A 500 -0.21 -24.35 -11.43
N ARG A 501 0.13 -25.51 -10.85
CA ARG A 501 0.93 -25.61 -9.62
C ARG A 501 2.31 -24.96 -9.76
N ALA A 502 2.99 -25.15 -10.89
CA ALA A 502 4.27 -24.50 -11.17
C ALA A 502 4.13 -22.97 -11.34
N THR A 503 3.08 -22.49 -12.01
CA THR A 503 2.82 -21.05 -12.13
C THR A 503 2.38 -20.43 -10.81
N ALA A 504 1.65 -21.15 -9.95
CA ALA A 504 1.28 -20.70 -8.63
C ALA A 504 2.51 -20.46 -7.74
N ALA A 505 3.59 -21.24 -7.92
CA ALA A 505 4.87 -21.04 -7.26
C ALA A 505 5.66 -19.81 -7.76
N LEU A 506 5.31 -19.21 -8.90
CA LEU A 506 6.00 -18.01 -9.40
C LEU A 506 5.86 -16.81 -8.46
N THR A 507 4.74 -16.70 -7.74
CA THR A 507 4.53 -15.63 -6.74
C THR A 507 5.67 -15.60 -5.71
N ASP A 508 6.27 -16.76 -5.40
CA ASP A 508 7.38 -16.84 -4.44
C ASP A 508 8.69 -16.23 -4.97
N SER A 509 8.79 -16.02 -6.29
CA SER A 509 9.94 -15.41 -6.97
C SER A 509 9.81 -13.89 -7.12
N ALA A 510 8.65 -13.30 -6.85
CA ALA A 510 8.42 -11.85 -6.96
C ALA A 510 9.44 -11.00 -6.16
N PRO A 511 9.84 -11.36 -4.93
CA PRO A 511 10.92 -10.69 -4.20
C PRO A 511 12.23 -10.55 -4.99
N TRP A 512 12.64 -11.61 -5.69
CA TRP A 512 13.91 -11.62 -6.42
C TRP A 512 13.85 -10.70 -7.64
N ILE A 513 12.75 -10.73 -8.40
CA ILE A 513 12.53 -9.81 -9.52
C ILE A 513 12.57 -8.37 -9.03
N LEU A 514 11.86 -8.06 -7.94
CA LEU A 514 11.87 -6.71 -7.38
C LEU A 514 13.27 -6.27 -6.97
N GLY A 515 14.08 -7.18 -6.38
CA GLY A 515 15.47 -6.89 -6.05
C GLY A 515 16.31 -6.54 -7.27
N VAL A 516 16.16 -7.28 -8.38
CA VAL A 516 16.84 -7.01 -9.65
C VAL A 516 16.39 -5.67 -10.23
N VAL A 517 15.08 -5.44 -10.34
CA VAL A 517 14.50 -4.18 -10.84
C VAL A 517 15.01 -3.01 -10.00
N SER A 518 14.87 -3.06 -8.67
CA SER A 518 15.29 -1.98 -7.78
C SER A 518 16.79 -1.69 -7.88
N THR A 519 17.63 -2.72 -7.98
CA THR A 519 19.08 -2.53 -8.09
C THR A 519 19.45 -1.93 -9.43
N ALA A 520 18.87 -2.45 -10.52
CA ALA A 520 19.08 -1.92 -11.86
C ALA A 520 18.61 -0.47 -11.96
N THR A 521 17.43 -0.12 -11.43
CA THR A 521 16.92 1.26 -11.44
C THR A 521 17.79 2.20 -10.62
N LEU A 522 18.31 1.77 -9.47
CA LEU A 522 19.23 2.60 -8.67
C LEU A 522 20.54 2.88 -9.43
N LEU A 523 21.15 1.84 -10.05
CA LEU A 523 22.40 1.97 -10.79
C LEU A 523 22.23 2.79 -12.07
N LEU A 524 21.20 2.50 -12.86
CA LEU A 524 20.89 3.23 -14.08
C LEU A 524 20.47 4.67 -13.78
N GLY A 525 19.74 4.90 -12.68
CA GLY A 525 19.41 6.24 -12.20
C GLY A 525 20.63 7.04 -11.76
N ALA A 526 21.60 6.41 -11.08
CA ALA A 526 22.88 7.04 -10.77
C ALA A 526 23.68 7.39 -12.03
N GLY A 527 23.67 6.48 -13.03
CA GLY A 527 24.25 6.74 -14.36
C GLY A 527 23.57 7.91 -15.08
N ALA A 528 22.24 8.01 -15.03
CA ALA A 528 21.48 9.12 -15.59
C ALA A 528 21.83 10.47 -14.93
N ILE A 529 21.98 10.49 -13.60
CA ILE A 529 22.42 11.68 -12.86
C ILE A 529 23.84 12.06 -13.30
N ALA A 530 24.78 11.12 -13.26
CA ALA A 530 26.17 11.37 -13.64
C ALA A 530 26.31 11.85 -15.09
N GLY A 531 25.60 11.21 -16.02
CA GLY A 531 25.53 11.61 -17.42
C GLY A 531 25.03 13.03 -17.58
N SER A 532 23.86 13.35 -16.99
CA SER A 532 23.31 14.71 -17.05
C SER A 532 24.23 15.76 -16.44
N TRP A 533 24.94 15.43 -15.36
CA TRP A 533 25.81 16.38 -14.65
C TRP A 533 27.08 16.69 -15.42
N TYR A 534 27.65 15.69 -16.09
CA TYR A 534 28.92 15.82 -16.82
C TYR A 534 28.72 16.41 -18.20
N SER A 535 27.69 15.99 -18.94
CA SER A 535 27.50 16.44 -20.32
C SER A 535 26.70 17.73 -20.43
N ASP A 536 25.80 18.00 -19.47
CA ASP A 536 24.73 19.02 -19.57
C ASP A 536 23.91 18.91 -20.87
N GLN A 537 23.91 17.72 -21.48
CA GLN A 537 23.32 17.42 -22.77
C GLN A 537 22.47 16.15 -22.69
N VAL A 538 21.46 16.05 -23.55
CA VAL A 538 20.64 14.84 -23.71
C VAL A 538 21.50 13.64 -24.15
N PRO A 539 21.11 12.39 -23.82
CA PRO A 539 21.91 11.19 -24.08
C PRO A 539 22.46 11.07 -25.49
N GLY A 540 21.65 11.36 -26.52
CA GLY A 540 22.07 11.30 -27.92
C GLY A 540 23.27 12.20 -28.21
N ARG A 541 23.13 13.50 -27.91
CA ARG A 541 24.22 14.47 -28.08
C ARG A 541 25.44 14.20 -27.22
N ALA A 542 25.23 13.73 -25.99
CA ALA A 542 26.34 13.40 -25.10
C ALA A 542 27.20 12.23 -25.64
N ALA A 543 26.65 11.43 -26.55
CA ALA A 543 27.37 10.36 -27.23
C ALA A 543 28.03 10.80 -28.54
N ASP A 544 27.82 12.03 -29.03
CA ASP A 544 28.43 12.52 -30.27
C ASP A 544 29.96 12.42 -30.21
N GLY A 545 30.57 11.76 -31.19
CA GLY A 545 32.01 11.56 -31.27
C GLY A 545 32.54 10.38 -30.44
N SER A 546 31.68 9.60 -29.79
CA SER A 546 32.05 8.41 -29.02
C SER A 546 32.07 7.11 -29.85
N GLY A 547 31.67 7.19 -31.12
CA GLY A 547 31.68 6.10 -32.09
C GLY A 547 30.28 5.66 -32.52
N PRO A 548 30.13 5.14 -33.75
CA PRO A 548 28.82 5.00 -34.40
C PRO A 548 27.84 4.06 -33.68
N LEU A 549 28.36 3.05 -32.97
CA LEU A 549 27.54 2.11 -32.21
C LEU A 549 26.95 2.74 -30.94
N LEU A 550 27.75 3.53 -30.21
CA LEU A 550 27.30 4.16 -28.96
C LEU A 550 26.36 5.33 -29.23
N GLU A 551 26.65 6.11 -30.27
CA GLU A 551 25.76 7.16 -30.79
C GLU A 551 24.39 6.59 -31.16
N SER A 552 24.37 5.57 -32.04
CA SER A 552 23.12 4.93 -32.49
C SER A 552 22.34 4.33 -31.32
N PHE A 553 23.03 3.73 -30.35
CA PHE A 553 22.40 3.17 -29.16
C PHE A 553 21.81 4.24 -28.25
N ALA A 554 22.53 5.34 -28.00
CA ALA A 554 22.07 6.44 -27.16
C ALA A 554 20.83 7.13 -27.77
N ASP A 555 20.86 7.38 -29.08
CA ASP A 555 19.72 7.93 -29.82
C ASP A 555 18.50 6.99 -29.82
N ALA A 556 18.74 5.70 -30.08
CA ALA A 556 17.67 4.70 -30.02
C ALA A 556 17.08 4.57 -28.61
N ALA A 557 17.91 4.58 -27.57
CA ALA A 557 17.46 4.48 -26.18
C ALA A 557 16.66 5.73 -25.76
N GLN A 558 17.13 6.93 -26.11
CA GLN A 558 16.42 8.18 -25.82
C GLN A 558 15.06 8.22 -26.52
N SER A 559 15.02 7.96 -27.82
CA SER A 559 13.79 7.98 -28.62
C SER A 559 12.80 6.89 -28.18
N THR A 560 13.28 5.65 -28.05
CA THR A 560 12.44 4.51 -27.61
C THR A 560 11.94 4.73 -26.19
N GLY A 561 12.79 5.21 -25.28
CA GLY A 561 12.42 5.52 -23.90
C GLY A 561 11.30 6.56 -23.84
N SER A 562 11.44 7.63 -24.62
CA SER A 562 10.42 8.66 -24.78
C SER A 562 9.09 8.08 -25.29
N TRP A 563 9.09 7.23 -26.32
CA TRP A 563 7.88 6.55 -26.81
C TRP A 563 7.26 5.60 -25.78
N LEU A 564 8.09 4.81 -25.09
CA LEU A 564 7.64 3.84 -24.08
C LEU A 564 6.96 4.52 -22.90
N ILE A 565 7.38 5.73 -22.50
CA ILE A 565 6.68 6.47 -21.46
C ILE A 565 5.27 6.87 -21.92
N GLY A 566 5.13 7.38 -23.14
CA GLY A 566 3.82 7.71 -23.72
C GLY A 566 2.92 6.49 -23.88
N PHE A 567 3.46 5.40 -24.41
CA PHE A 567 2.73 4.13 -24.55
C PHE A 567 2.35 3.55 -23.19
N GLY A 568 3.26 3.60 -22.21
CA GLY A 568 3.03 3.20 -20.83
C GLY A 568 1.89 3.98 -20.19
N PHE A 569 1.83 5.30 -20.40
CA PHE A 569 0.71 6.13 -19.94
C PHE A 569 -0.62 5.74 -20.59
N ILE A 570 -0.64 5.47 -21.90
CA ILE A 570 -1.86 5.01 -22.61
C ILE A 570 -2.31 3.65 -22.07
N LEU A 571 -1.40 2.68 -21.94
CA LEU A 571 -1.68 1.37 -21.36
C LEU A 571 -2.20 1.48 -19.93
N PHE A 572 -1.65 2.42 -19.16
CA PHE A 572 -2.06 2.68 -17.78
C PHE A 572 -3.49 3.23 -17.70
N VAL A 573 -3.84 4.22 -18.54
CA VAL A 573 -5.22 4.75 -18.64
C VAL A 573 -6.19 3.68 -19.16
N ALA A 574 -5.80 2.94 -20.20
CA ALA A 574 -6.61 1.87 -20.79
C ALA A 574 -6.83 0.71 -19.80
N GLY A 575 -5.79 0.34 -19.04
CA GLY A 575 -5.83 -0.66 -17.98
C GLY A 575 -6.74 -0.25 -16.83
N GLY A 576 -6.67 1.00 -16.39
CA GLY A 576 -7.60 1.57 -15.41
C GLY A 576 -9.06 1.50 -15.91
N ARG A 577 -9.30 1.85 -17.18
CA ARG A 577 -10.62 1.74 -17.81
C ARG A 577 -11.09 0.30 -17.97
N ARG A 578 -10.19 -0.65 -18.22
CA ARG A 578 -10.51 -2.08 -18.29
C ARG A 578 -10.86 -2.66 -16.91
N ALA A 579 -10.09 -2.33 -15.88
CA ALA A 579 -10.36 -2.73 -14.49
C ALA A 579 -11.72 -2.21 -13.99
N TYR A 580 -12.19 -1.08 -14.54
CA TYR A 580 -13.54 -0.58 -14.32
C TYR A 580 -14.61 -1.52 -14.91
N LYS A 581 -14.43 -1.97 -16.15
CA LYS A 581 -15.44 -2.75 -16.89
C LYS A 581 -15.44 -4.25 -16.62
N ASP A 582 -14.29 -4.85 -16.30
CA ASP A 582 -14.09 -6.30 -16.25
C ASP A 582 -13.83 -6.79 -14.82
N ALA A 583 -14.70 -7.70 -14.33
CA ALA A 583 -14.61 -8.25 -12.97
C ALA A 583 -13.36 -9.11 -12.75
N SER A 584 -12.86 -9.79 -13.79
CA SER A 584 -11.66 -10.63 -13.71
C SER A 584 -10.39 -9.79 -13.62
N ALA A 585 -10.27 -8.75 -14.46
CA ALA A 585 -9.17 -7.77 -14.41
C ALA A 585 -9.16 -6.99 -13.09
N ARG A 586 -10.35 -6.68 -12.56
CA ARG A 586 -10.52 -6.06 -11.24
C ARG A 586 -10.00 -6.92 -10.10
N ARG A 587 -10.16 -8.24 -10.18
CA ARG A 587 -9.72 -9.18 -9.12
C ARG A 587 -8.18 -9.21 -9.00
N THR A 588 -7.46 -9.29 -10.12
CA THR A 588 -5.99 -9.31 -10.13
C THR A 588 -5.36 -7.99 -9.69
N ILE A 589 -5.83 -6.85 -10.21
CA ILE A 589 -5.35 -5.52 -9.79
C ILE A 589 -5.80 -5.21 -8.35
N GLY A 590 -6.99 -5.69 -7.97
CA GLY A 590 -7.56 -5.51 -6.63
C GLY A 590 -6.73 -6.12 -5.52
N ILE A 591 -6.07 -7.27 -5.74
CA ILE A 591 -5.22 -7.89 -4.72
C ILE A 591 -4.03 -6.99 -4.35
N LEU A 592 -3.29 -6.47 -5.35
CA LEU A 592 -2.16 -5.57 -5.09
C LEU A 592 -2.63 -4.27 -4.42
N TRP A 593 -3.79 -3.77 -4.86
CA TRP A 593 -4.41 -2.59 -4.28
C TRP A 593 -4.81 -2.81 -2.81
N ASP A 594 -5.40 -3.95 -2.48
CA ASP A 594 -5.87 -4.28 -1.14
C ASP A 594 -4.70 -4.53 -0.17
N VAL A 595 -3.55 -5.03 -0.67
CA VAL A 595 -2.31 -5.08 0.12
C VAL A 595 -1.78 -3.67 0.38
N GLY A 596 -1.78 -2.80 -0.63
CA GLY A 596 -1.32 -1.41 -0.50
C GLY A 596 -2.20 -0.55 0.43
N THR A 597 -3.51 -0.83 0.44
CA THR A 597 -4.52 -0.09 1.21
C THR A 597 -4.96 -0.78 2.50
N PHE A 598 -4.35 -1.91 2.85
CA PHE A 598 -4.50 -2.53 4.18
C PHE A 598 -3.79 -1.73 5.27
N TRP A 599 -2.73 -0.99 4.93
CA TRP A 599 -1.85 -0.38 5.92
C TRP A 599 -2.20 1.08 6.23
N PRO A 600 -2.23 1.49 7.51
CA PRO A 600 -2.44 2.88 7.89
C PRO A 600 -1.45 3.84 7.22
N ARG A 601 -1.88 5.09 7.01
CA ARG A 601 -0.98 6.15 6.56
C ARG A 601 0.05 6.45 7.65
N ALA A 602 1.32 6.21 7.35
CA ALA A 602 2.43 6.37 8.29
C ALA A 602 3.64 7.12 7.70
N ALA A 603 3.77 7.13 6.37
CA ALA A 603 4.78 7.90 5.66
C ALA A 603 4.18 8.99 4.78
N HIS A 604 3.17 8.68 3.97
CA HIS A 604 2.61 9.62 2.99
C HIS A 604 1.12 9.92 3.28
N PRO A 605 0.75 11.18 3.57
CA PRO A 605 -0.63 11.55 3.96
C PRO A 605 -1.62 11.55 2.79
N PHE A 606 -1.13 11.68 1.55
CA PHE A 606 -1.94 11.61 0.33
C PHE A 606 -2.03 10.20 -0.26
N ALA A 607 -1.49 9.18 0.43
CA ALA A 607 -1.69 7.80 0.02
C ALA A 607 -3.18 7.42 0.09
N PRO A 608 -3.62 6.37 -0.63
CA PRO A 608 -4.98 5.86 -0.51
C PRO A 608 -5.41 5.55 0.93
N PRO A 609 -6.70 5.69 1.25
CA PRO A 609 -7.22 5.46 2.59
C PRO A 609 -7.07 3.99 2.95
N CYS A 610 -6.84 3.77 4.24
CA CYS A 610 -6.69 2.43 4.79
C CYS A 610 -8.07 1.84 5.12
N TYR A 611 -8.53 0.83 4.38
CA TYR A 611 -9.81 0.18 4.70
C TYR A 611 -9.75 -0.59 6.03
N ALA A 612 -8.57 -1.09 6.41
CA ALA A 612 -8.40 -1.85 7.65
C ALA A 612 -8.49 -0.97 8.91
N GLU A 613 -8.24 0.35 8.82
CA GLU A 613 -8.51 1.31 9.93
C GLU A 613 -10.01 1.44 10.23
N ARG A 614 -10.87 0.85 9.39
CA ARG A 614 -12.30 0.66 9.64
C ARG A 614 -12.66 -0.81 9.89
N ALA A 615 -12.25 -1.70 8.98
CA ALA A 615 -12.65 -3.11 9.03
C ALA A 615 -12.15 -3.86 10.27
N VAL A 616 -10.92 -3.60 10.71
CA VAL A 616 -10.37 -4.28 11.90
C VAL A 616 -11.08 -3.82 13.18
N PRO A 617 -11.28 -2.50 13.43
CA PRO A 617 -12.12 -2.04 14.51
C PRO A 617 -13.56 -2.54 14.48
N ASP A 618 -14.23 -2.57 13.32
CA ASP A 618 -15.61 -3.07 13.19
C ASP A 618 -15.72 -4.53 13.65
N LEU A 619 -14.85 -5.40 13.14
CA LEU A 619 -14.80 -6.82 13.50
C LEU A 619 -14.49 -7.03 14.99
N ALA A 620 -13.47 -6.33 15.52
CA ALA A 620 -13.10 -6.41 16.92
C ALA A 620 -14.23 -5.93 17.85
N SER A 621 -14.93 -4.87 17.46
CA SER A 621 -16.06 -4.30 18.19
C SER A 621 -17.25 -5.25 18.21
N ARG A 622 -17.58 -5.85 17.06
CA ARG A 622 -18.65 -6.86 16.97
C ARG A 622 -18.38 -8.08 17.85
N MET A 623 -17.16 -8.63 17.77
CA MET A 623 -16.74 -9.77 18.60
C MET A 623 -16.75 -9.42 20.10
N SER A 624 -16.27 -8.22 20.47
CA SER A 624 -16.23 -7.78 21.88
C SER A 624 -17.64 -7.58 22.44
N ALA A 625 -18.51 -6.87 21.71
CA ALA A 625 -19.90 -6.64 22.12
C ALA A 625 -20.69 -7.95 22.25
N TRP A 626 -20.45 -8.92 21.36
CA TRP A 626 -21.08 -10.24 21.46
C TRP A 626 -20.59 -11.04 22.67
N THR A 627 -19.28 -11.03 22.93
CA THR A 627 -18.70 -11.80 24.05
C THR A 627 -19.00 -11.19 25.42
N SER A 628 -19.23 -9.88 25.51
CA SER A 628 -19.64 -9.22 26.75
C SER A 628 -21.11 -9.51 27.09
N THR A 629 -22.00 -9.43 26.09
CA THR A 629 -23.42 -9.75 26.25
C THR A 629 -23.70 -11.25 26.40
N THR A 630 -22.74 -12.11 26.02
CA THR A 630 -22.85 -13.57 26.15
C THR A 630 -21.67 -14.14 26.96
N PRO A 631 -21.72 -14.16 28.30
CA PRO A 631 -20.59 -14.49 29.18
C PRO A 631 -19.97 -15.89 28.99
N ARG A 632 -20.68 -16.84 28.36
CA ARG A 632 -20.17 -18.18 27.97
C ARG A 632 -20.10 -18.41 26.46
N GLY A 633 -20.46 -17.41 25.65
CA GLY A 633 -20.40 -17.46 24.20
C GLY A 633 -19.00 -17.75 23.67
N ARG A 634 -18.90 -18.65 22.71
CA ARG A 634 -17.69 -18.92 21.91
C ARG A 634 -17.90 -18.54 20.45
N LEU A 635 -16.85 -18.07 19.81
CA LEU A 635 -16.92 -17.56 18.44
C LEU A 635 -15.95 -18.28 17.50
N VAL A 636 -16.42 -18.56 16.30
CA VAL A 636 -15.58 -18.93 15.15
C VAL A 636 -15.45 -17.70 14.26
N ILE A 637 -14.24 -17.35 13.85
CA ILE A 637 -14.04 -16.36 12.79
C ILE A 637 -13.39 -17.05 11.58
N SER A 638 -14.08 -16.98 10.44
CA SER A 638 -13.74 -17.68 9.20
C SER A 638 -13.30 -16.68 8.14
N GLY A 639 -12.01 -16.64 7.81
CA GLY A 639 -11.42 -15.67 6.88
C GLY A 639 -10.86 -16.30 5.60
N HIS A 640 -11.38 -15.88 4.44
CA HIS A 640 -10.82 -16.23 3.13
C HIS A 640 -9.82 -15.19 2.66
N SER A 641 -8.65 -15.60 2.15
CA SER A 641 -7.73 -14.68 1.45
C SER A 641 -7.42 -13.42 2.29
N GLN A 642 -7.64 -12.20 1.79
CA GLN A 642 -7.49 -10.94 2.54
C GLN A 642 -8.36 -10.88 3.81
N GLY A 643 -9.51 -11.56 3.84
CA GLY A 643 -10.34 -11.74 5.03
C GLY A 643 -9.63 -12.48 6.16
N SER A 644 -8.69 -13.40 5.86
CA SER A 644 -7.85 -14.03 6.89
C SER A 644 -6.90 -13.05 7.57
N VAL A 645 -6.41 -12.04 6.83
CA VAL A 645 -5.55 -10.98 7.35
C VAL A 645 -6.33 -10.04 8.26
N LEU A 646 -7.56 -9.67 7.85
CA LEU A 646 -8.50 -8.90 8.67
C LEU A 646 -8.90 -9.66 9.94
N ALA A 647 -9.23 -10.95 9.82
CA ALA A 647 -9.59 -11.80 10.95
C ALA A 647 -8.47 -11.89 11.99
N ALA A 648 -7.24 -12.23 11.56
CA ALA A 648 -6.07 -12.27 12.46
C ALA A 648 -5.83 -10.91 13.13
N SER A 649 -5.93 -9.82 12.38
CA SER A 649 -5.76 -8.45 12.88
C SER A 649 -6.82 -8.06 13.92
N ALA A 650 -8.07 -8.44 13.69
CA ALA A 650 -9.17 -8.18 14.61
C ALA A 650 -9.08 -9.03 15.88
N VAL A 651 -8.64 -10.28 15.80
CA VAL A 651 -8.43 -11.14 16.98
C VAL A 651 -7.33 -10.59 17.89
N TRP A 652 -6.24 -10.06 17.32
CA TRP A 652 -5.21 -9.38 18.14
C TRP A 652 -5.72 -8.16 18.88
N GLN A 653 -6.79 -7.51 18.41
CA GLN A 653 -7.40 -6.36 19.07
C GLN A 653 -8.32 -6.75 20.23
N LEU A 654 -8.70 -8.02 20.36
CA LEU A 654 -9.54 -8.49 21.46
C LEU A 654 -8.79 -8.48 22.80
N PRO A 655 -9.52 -8.34 23.92
CA PRO A 655 -8.97 -8.55 25.26
C PRO A 655 -8.34 -9.94 25.41
N ASP A 656 -7.28 -10.05 26.20
CA ASP A 656 -6.55 -11.31 26.39
C ASP A 656 -7.44 -12.41 27.01
N ALA A 657 -8.46 -12.03 27.80
CA ALA A 657 -9.47 -12.95 28.35
C ALA A 657 -10.46 -13.48 27.30
N THR A 658 -10.67 -12.74 26.20
CA THR A 658 -11.62 -13.11 25.14
C THR A 658 -10.98 -14.03 24.10
N ARG A 659 -9.69 -13.88 23.79
CA ARG A 659 -9.02 -14.67 22.75
C ARG A 659 -9.09 -16.19 22.94
N PRO A 660 -8.99 -16.75 24.16
CA PRO A 660 -9.17 -18.19 24.39
C PRO A 660 -10.58 -18.72 24.10
N ARG A 661 -11.54 -17.85 23.77
CA ARG A 661 -12.93 -18.20 23.39
C ARG A 661 -13.17 -18.12 21.87
N VAL A 662 -12.10 -17.86 21.11
CA VAL A 662 -12.11 -17.69 19.66
C VAL A 662 -11.46 -18.90 19.00
N ALA A 663 -12.15 -19.51 18.03
CA ALA A 663 -11.51 -20.35 17.02
C ALA A 663 -11.31 -19.57 15.73
N LEU A 664 -10.17 -19.80 15.08
CA LEU A 664 -9.81 -19.17 13.83
C LEU A 664 -9.80 -20.20 12.70
N LEU A 665 -10.58 -19.96 11.64
CA LEU A 665 -10.55 -20.74 10.41
C LEU A 665 -10.05 -19.86 9.28
N THR A 666 -8.88 -20.16 8.73
CA THR A 666 -8.31 -19.43 7.58
C THR A 666 -8.23 -20.33 6.36
N TYR A 667 -8.41 -19.77 5.17
CA TYR A 667 -8.36 -20.58 3.94
C TYR A 667 -7.97 -19.72 2.75
N GLY A 668 -7.16 -20.29 1.85
CA GLY A 668 -6.46 -19.50 0.82
C GLY A 668 -5.65 -18.35 1.44
N SER A 669 -5.07 -18.55 2.63
CA SER A 669 -4.56 -17.45 3.44
C SER A 669 -3.18 -16.93 2.97
N PRO A 670 -3.01 -15.62 2.73
CA PRO A 670 -1.73 -15.01 2.41
C PRO A 670 -0.90 -14.64 3.66
N LEU A 671 -1.32 -15.03 4.86
CA LEU A 671 -0.73 -14.60 6.14
C LEU A 671 0.79 -14.83 6.20
N GLU A 672 1.27 -16.03 5.89
CA GLU A 672 2.71 -16.32 5.84
C GLU A 672 3.30 -15.98 4.48
N ARG A 673 2.74 -16.58 3.42
CA ARG A 673 3.32 -16.58 2.07
C ARG A 673 3.50 -15.18 1.46
N LEU A 674 2.67 -14.22 1.86
CA LEU A 674 2.81 -12.82 1.48
C LEU A 674 3.11 -11.96 2.71
N TYR A 675 2.20 -11.90 3.68
CA TYR A 675 2.31 -10.90 4.74
C TYR A 675 3.51 -11.14 5.66
N GLY A 676 3.79 -12.38 6.06
CA GLY A 676 4.90 -12.72 6.93
C GLY A 676 6.28 -12.48 6.30
N ARG A 677 6.39 -12.66 4.98
CA ARG A 677 7.65 -12.41 4.26
C ARG A 677 7.92 -10.93 4.03
N TRP A 678 6.90 -10.16 3.65
CA TRP A 678 7.02 -8.74 3.29
C TRP A 678 6.90 -7.79 4.50
N PHE A 679 6.18 -8.20 5.55
CA PHE A 679 5.91 -7.40 6.76
C PHE A 679 6.25 -8.20 8.05
N PRO A 680 7.50 -8.68 8.19
CA PRO A 680 7.91 -9.61 9.25
C PRO A 680 7.70 -9.05 10.66
N ALA A 681 7.81 -7.74 10.86
CA ALA A 681 7.57 -7.11 12.16
C ALA A 681 6.11 -7.20 12.65
N TYR A 682 5.17 -7.61 11.79
CA TYR A 682 3.73 -7.62 12.07
C TYR A 682 3.12 -9.00 11.88
N PHE A 683 3.47 -9.69 10.79
CA PHE A 683 2.97 -11.02 10.44
C PHE A 683 4.08 -12.08 10.39
N GLY A 684 5.25 -11.80 10.99
CA GLY A 684 6.32 -12.78 11.08
C GLY A 684 5.96 -14.00 11.92
N SER A 685 6.88 -14.96 11.95
CA SER A 685 6.76 -16.22 12.70
C SER A 685 6.39 -16.03 14.17
N GLU A 686 7.02 -15.08 14.87
CA GLU A 686 6.74 -14.83 16.30
C GLU A 686 5.34 -14.25 16.55
N PRO A 687 4.88 -13.19 15.85
CA PRO A 687 3.50 -12.72 15.97
C PRO A 687 2.46 -13.80 15.65
N LEU A 688 2.66 -14.61 14.61
CA LEU A 688 1.73 -15.68 14.22
C LEU A 688 1.71 -16.82 15.26
N LEU A 689 2.86 -17.20 15.80
CA LEU A 689 2.94 -18.15 16.91
C LEU A 689 2.26 -17.59 18.17
N GLY A 690 2.40 -16.30 18.45
CA GLY A 690 1.68 -15.61 19.51
C GLY A 690 0.16 -15.63 19.31
N LEU A 691 -0.31 -15.45 18.07
CA LEU A 691 -1.73 -15.59 17.73
C LEU A 691 -2.22 -17.01 18.03
N HIS A 692 -1.54 -18.03 17.52
CA HIS A 692 -1.86 -19.44 17.74
C HIS A 692 -1.96 -19.80 19.22
N ARG A 693 -1.02 -19.32 20.05
CA ARG A 693 -1.03 -19.55 21.51
C ARG A 693 -2.15 -18.81 22.25
N SER A 694 -2.74 -17.78 21.64
CA SER A 694 -3.74 -16.91 22.28
C SER A 694 -5.18 -17.29 21.96
N VAL A 695 -5.41 -17.94 20.82
CA VAL A 695 -6.73 -18.43 20.40
C VAL A 695 -6.99 -19.83 20.94
N HIS A 696 -8.25 -20.27 20.97
CA HIS A 696 -8.62 -21.62 21.41
C HIS A 696 -8.04 -22.69 20.48
N CYS A 697 -8.30 -22.54 19.18
CA CYS A 697 -7.80 -23.42 18.14
C CYS A 697 -7.76 -22.68 16.80
N TRP A 698 -6.88 -23.12 15.90
CA TRP A 698 -6.71 -22.54 14.57
C TRP A 698 -6.55 -23.65 13.54
N ARG A 699 -7.33 -23.60 12.45
CA ARG A 699 -7.11 -24.38 11.23
C ARG A 699 -6.92 -23.48 10.01
N ASN A 700 -5.98 -23.85 9.15
CA ASN A 700 -5.67 -23.20 7.88
C ASN A 700 -5.76 -24.19 6.71
N LEU A 701 -6.62 -23.93 5.73
CA LEU A 701 -6.79 -24.75 4.53
C LEU A 701 -6.08 -24.12 3.34
N TRP A 702 -5.29 -24.90 2.60
CA TRP A 702 -4.51 -24.40 1.47
C TRP A 702 -4.34 -25.42 0.34
N ARG A 703 -4.25 -24.92 -0.90
CA ARG A 703 -3.99 -25.72 -2.11
C ARG A 703 -2.64 -25.39 -2.70
N ALA A 704 -1.98 -26.36 -3.33
CA ALA A 704 -0.71 -26.12 -4.03
C ALA A 704 -0.87 -25.35 -5.36
N THR A 705 -2.08 -25.34 -5.91
CA THR A 705 -2.50 -24.59 -7.11
C THR A 705 -2.85 -23.13 -6.80
N ASP A 706 -2.95 -22.75 -5.52
CA ASP A 706 -3.27 -21.40 -5.09
C ASP A 706 -2.02 -20.49 -5.24
N PRO A 707 -2.06 -19.42 -6.06
CA PRO A 707 -0.93 -18.50 -6.23
C PRO A 707 -0.75 -17.50 -5.08
N ILE A 708 -1.72 -17.38 -4.17
CA ILE A 708 -1.77 -16.36 -3.11
C ILE A 708 -1.71 -17.03 -1.74
N GLY A 709 -2.60 -17.99 -1.52
CA GLY A 709 -2.69 -18.77 -0.29
C GLY A 709 -1.53 -19.75 -0.10
N GLY A 710 -1.30 -20.15 1.14
CA GLY A 710 -0.31 -21.16 1.48
C GLY A 710 -0.40 -21.59 2.95
N PRO A 711 0.51 -22.49 3.38
CA PRO A 711 0.62 -22.86 4.79
C PRO A 711 1.10 -21.67 5.63
N VAL A 712 0.61 -21.55 6.86
CA VAL A 712 0.99 -20.50 7.82
C VAL A 712 2.34 -20.79 8.50
N ARG A 713 2.72 -22.07 8.58
CA ARG A 713 4.05 -22.53 9.07
C ARG A 713 4.37 -22.06 10.49
N ILE A 714 3.51 -22.41 11.44
CA ILE A 714 3.73 -22.12 12.86
C ILE A 714 4.68 -23.16 13.46
N GLY A 715 5.97 -23.04 13.17
CA GLY A 715 7.00 -23.97 13.64
C GLY A 715 8.09 -24.27 12.59
N ALA A 716 9.09 -25.06 12.98
CA ALA A 716 10.13 -25.55 12.08
C ALA A 716 9.58 -26.60 11.09
N ASP A 717 8.59 -27.38 11.53
CA ASP A 717 7.78 -28.29 10.72
C ASP A 717 6.35 -27.75 10.57
N PRO A 718 5.61 -28.11 9.50
CA PRO A 718 4.18 -27.84 9.41
C PRO A 718 3.52 -28.52 10.60
N ASP A 719 3.05 -27.76 11.58
CA ASP A 719 2.22 -28.30 12.65
C ASP A 719 0.92 -28.79 12.00
N PRO A 720 0.66 -30.12 11.96
CA PRO A 720 -0.57 -30.65 11.38
C PRO A 720 -1.81 -30.18 12.14
N GLY A 721 -1.64 -29.64 13.35
CA GLY A 721 -2.69 -28.99 14.11
C GLY A 721 -3.17 -27.67 13.50
N VAL A 722 -2.34 -26.93 12.75
CA VAL A 722 -2.76 -25.66 12.12
C VAL A 722 -2.97 -25.81 10.63
N ASP A 723 -1.98 -26.32 9.89
CA ASP A 723 -2.04 -26.35 8.42
C ASP A 723 -2.63 -27.67 7.90
N ARG A 724 -3.85 -27.63 7.35
CA ARG A 724 -4.49 -28.76 6.66
C ARG A 724 -4.32 -28.60 5.14
N GLY A 725 -3.38 -29.33 4.58
CA GLY A 725 -3.10 -29.35 3.14
C GLY A 725 -1.70 -29.88 2.77
N PRO A 726 -1.33 -29.86 1.48
CA PRO A 726 -2.11 -29.28 0.38
C PRO A 726 -3.39 -30.08 0.11
N LEU A 727 -4.53 -29.40 -0.03
CA LEU A 727 -5.76 -30.02 -0.49
C LEU A 727 -5.63 -30.39 -1.98
N LYS A 728 -6.29 -31.49 -2.37
CA LYS A 728 -6.37 -31.91 -3.77
C LYS A 728 -7.12 -30.86 -4.58
N ASP A 729 -6.55 -30.48 -5.71
CA ASP A 729 -7.17 -29.56 -6.66
C ASP A 729 -6.71 -29.92 -8.08
N PRO A 730 -7.62 -30.44 -8.93
CA PRO A 730 -9.07 -30.61 -8.75
C PRO A 730 -9.46 -31.71 -7.74
N LEU A 731 -10.68 -31.67 -7.19
CA LEU A 731 -11.16 -32.71 -6.26
C LEU A 731 -11.23 -34.10 -6.92
N ALA A 732 -11.64 -34.15 -8.19
CA ALA A 732 -11.57 -35.35 -9.01
C ALA A 732 -10.63 -35.12 -10.20
N TYR A 733 -9.75 -36.08 -10.46
CA TYR A 733 -8.76 -35.94 -11.52
C TYR A 733 -9.40 -36.10 -12.91
N GLY A 734 -10.15 -37.18 -13.09
CA GLY A 734 -10.99 -37.44 -14.26
C GLY A 734 -12.49 -37.28 -14.00
N ARG A 735 -13.29 -37.87 -14.90
CA ARG A 735 -14.75 -37.95 -14.75
C ARG A 735 -15.10 -39.17 -13.92
N THR A 736 -16.04 -39.03 -13.01
CA THR A 736 -16.61 -40.15 -12.24
C THR A 736 -18.12 -40.21 -12.46
N THR A 737 -18.78 -41.28 -12.02
CA THR A 737 -20.25 -41.37 -12.05
C THR A 737 -20.91 -40.29 -11.18
N LYS A 738 -20.25 -39.87 -10.09
CA LYS A 738 -20.69 -38.77 -9.21
C LYS A 738 -20.38 -37.39 -9.81
N LEU A 739 -19.28 -37.27 -10.55
CA LEU A 739 -18.80 -36.03 -11.18
C LEU A 739 -18.52 -36.29 -12.67
N PRO A 740 -19.58 -36.38 -13.50
CA PRO A 740 -19.46 -36.78 -14.91
C PRO A 740 -18.86 -35.69 -15.79
N LEU A 741 -18.83 -34.44 -15.29
CA LEU A 741 -18.20 -33.31 -15.97
C LEU A 741 -16.76 -33.11 -15.46
N PRO A 742 -15.83 -32.62 -16.30
CA PRO A 742 -14.47 -32.35 -15.83
C PRO A 742 -14.47 -31.29 -14.74
N GLU A 743 -14.01 -31.65 -13.56
CA GLU A 743 -13.90 -30.71 -12.44
C GLU A 743 -12.97 -29.53 -12.80
N PRO A 744 -13.31 -28.29 -12.40
CA PRO A 744 -12.41 -27.16 -12.56
C PRO A 744 -11.19 -27.28 -11.62
N ILE A 745 -10.08 -26.64 -12.01
CA ILE A 745 -8.95 -26.41 -11.12
C ILE A 745 -9.22 -25.06 -10.45
N LEU A 746 -9.54 -25.09 -9.16
CA LEU A 746 -10.15 -23.97 -8.44
C LEU A 746 -9.09 -22.95 -7.97
N GLY A 747 -7.87 -23.40 -7.67
CA GLY A 747 -6.78 -22.56 -7.18
C GLY A 747 -7.17 -21.80 -5.91
N HIS A 748 -7.28 -20.47 -6.02
CA HIS A 748 -7.57 -19.57 -4.89
C HIS A 748 -9.07 -19.44 -4.54
N SER A 749 -9.96 -19.96 -5.38
CA SER A 749 -11.42 -19.80 -5.26
C SER A 749 -12.09 -21.03 -4.66
N ASP A 750 -13.32 -20.87 -4.17
CA ASP A 750 -14.22 -21.97 -3.79
C ASP A 750 -13.60 -23.01 -2.84
N TYR A 751 -12.97 -22.53 -1.77
CA TYR A 751 -12.52 -23.41 -0.68
C TYR A 751 -13.70 -23.97 0.11
N GLN A 752 -14.80 -23.23 0.23
CA GLN A 752 -16.00 -23.67 0.95
C GLN A 752 -16.74 -24.82 0.25
N ALA A 753 -16.53 -25.00 -1.06
CA ALA A 753 -17.07 -26.12 -1.81
C ALA A 753 -16.28 -27.43 -1.57
N ASP A 754 -15.09 -27.34 -0.98
CA ASP A 754 -14.27 -28.50 -0.64
C ASP A 754 -14.81 -29.18 0.62
N PRO A 755 -15.06 -30.51 0.62
CA PRO A 755 -15.52 -31.21 1.81
C PRO A 755 -14.63 -30.99 3.05
N ALA A 756 -13.31 -30.83 2.83
CA ALA A 756 -12.37 -30.56 3.92
C ALA A 756 -12.66 -29.26 4.67
N PHE A 757 -13.36 -28.30 4.05
CA PHE A 757 -13.82 -27.09 4.71
C PHE A 757 -14.89 -27.37 5.75
N ALA A 758 -15.91 -28.13 5.37
CA ALA A 758 -17.00 -28.52 6.28
C ALA A 758 -16.47 -29.35 7.45
N ASP A 759 -15.56 -30.30 7.16
CA ASP A 759 -14.87 -31.10 8.18
C ASP A 759 -14.10 -30.21 9.17
N ALA A 760 -13.22 -29.33 8.66
CA ALA A 760 -12.40 -28.48 9.51
C ALA A 760 -13.24 -27.51 10.34
N ARG A 761 -14.36 -27.02 9.78
CA ARG A 761 -15.32 -26.19 10.51
C ARG A 761 -16.03 -26.98 11.62
N ALA A 762 -16.47 -28.20 11.33
CA ALA A 762 -17.11 -29.07 12.32
C ALA A 762 -16.13 -29.42 13.45
N ASP A 763 -14.90 -29.82 13.12
CA ASP A 763 -13.83 -30.09 14.09
C ASP A 763 -13.59 -28.90 15.03
N LEU A 764 -13.55 -27.68 14.47
CA LEU A 764 -13.38 -26.44 15.25
C LEU A 764 -14.56 -26.18 16.18
N LEU A 765 -15.79 -26.42 15.72
CA LEU A 765 -17.00 -26.24 16.53
C LEU A 765 -17.07 -27.27 17.66
N GLU A 766 -16.70 -28.53 17.41
CA GLU A 766 -16.61 -29.57 18.43
C GLU A 766 -15.52 -29.25 19.46
N GLU A 767 -14.35 -28.83 19.00
CA GLU A 767 -13.23 -28.42 19.88
C GLU A 767 -13.62 -27.19 20.72
N LEU A 768 -14.38 -26.25 20.16
CA LEU A 768 -14.97 -25.14 20.90
C LEU A 768 -16.14 -25.55 21.80
N GLY A 769 -16.81 -26.68 21.60
CA GLY A 769 -17.97 -27.05 22.44
C GLY A 769 -17.58 -27.19 23.93
N PRO A 770 -18.50 -26.97 24.89
CA PRO A 770 -18.26 -27.49 26.23
C PRO A 770 -18.09 -29.01 26.12
N ARG A 771 -16.97 -29.56 26.63
CA ARG A 771 -16.85 -31.00 26.88
C ARG A 771 -17.84 -31.38 27.99
N VAL A 772 -19.12 -31.47 27.66
CA VAL A 772 -20.07 -32.18 28.49
C VAL A 772 -19.65 -33.64 28.38
N PRO A 773 -19.34 -34.34 29.48
CA PRO A 773 -19.18 -35.78 29.41
C PRO A 773 -20.48 -36.32 28.82
N ARG A 774 -20.43 -36.89 27.62
CA ARG A 774 -21.49 -37.80 27.19
C ARG A 774 -21.56 -38.84 28.30
N GLN A 775 -22.58 -38.78 29.15
CA GLN A 775 -22.85 -39.82 30.12
C GLN A 775 -23.06 -41.10 29.32
N ALA A 776 -22.02 -41.93 29.29
CA ALA A 776 -22.13 -43.32 28.91
C ALA A 776 -23.01 -43.99 29.98
N GLU A 777 -24.18 -44.43 29.54
CA GLU A 777 -24.99 -45.52 30.06
C GLU A 777 -24.78 -45.96 31.52
N ALA A 778 -25.79 -45.74 32.36
CA ALA A 778 -26.10 -46.68 33.44
C ALA A 778 -27.29 -47.54 33.00
N ARG A 779 -26.98 -48.67 32.36
CA ARG A 779 -27.79 -49.88 32.46
C ARG A 779 -27.93 -50.22 33.95
N THR A 780 -29.14 -50.16 34.49
CA THR A 780 -29.49 -50.95 35.67
C THR A 780 -30.53 -51.99 35.26
N GLN A 781 -30.00 -53.19 35.14
CA GLN A 781 -30.58 -54.53 35.16
C GLN A 781 -32.10 -54.72 35.32
N LYS A 782 -32.59 -55.62 34.46
CA LYS A 782 -33.73 -56.54 34.64
C LYS A 782 -33.86 -57.11 36.07
N GLY A 783 -35.12 -57.25 36.47
CA GLY A 783 -35.66 -58.19 37.46
C GLY A 783 -36.80 -57.51 38.24
N THR A 784 -38.04 -57.95 38.36
CA THR A 784 -38.81 -59.13 37.90
C THR A 784 -40.28 -58.88 38.31
N SER A 785 -41.25 -59.48 37.60
CA SER A 785 -42.60 -59.89 38.07
C SER A 785 -43.60 -58.87 38.65
N GLY A 786 -44.77 -58.77 37.99
CA GLY A 786 -46.01 -58.27 38.59
C GLY A 786 -47.17 -58.16 37.59
N ARG A 787 -47.94 -59.25 37.44
CA ARG A 787 -49.24 -59.31 36.74
C ARG A 787 -50.23 -58.27 37.30
N SER A 788 -51.02 -57.62 36.45
CA SER A 788 -52.49 -57.72 36.46
C SER A 788 -53.10 -57.00 35.27
N SER A 789 -54.03 -57.70 34.62
CA SER A 789 -55.03 -57.23 33.68
C SER A 789 -56.01 -56.22 34.29
N GLY A 790 -56.49 -55.32 33.44
CA GLY A 790 -57.63 -54.42 33.61
C GLY A 790 -57.97 -53.83 32.26
#